data_AF-A0A1D8TVV4-F1
#
_entry.id   AF-A0A1D8TVV4-F1
#
_cell.length_a   1.000
_cell.length_b   1.000
_cell.length_c   1.000
_cell.angle_alpha   90.00
_cell.angle_beta   90.00
_cell.angle_gamma   90.00
#
_symmetry.space_group_name_H-M   'P 1'
#
loop_
_entity.id
_entity.type
_entity.pdbx_description
1 polymer ?
#
loop_
_entity_poly.entity_id
_entity_poly.type
_entity_poly.pdbx_seq_one_letter_code
_entity_poly.pdbx_strand_id
1 'polypeptide(L)'
;MSTDESVTEDNQEWQLAELVDAIASEIDHAADTLSLKSYARGKSLAIKQLNLDLEVTVRRGRDGEIWFRTVVDPKENGATVLKLDFTQVLQSQLDGLRKPLDRPVDNRPLATLPDITDAEIKQLNAIAIYSVDDLERYTQTPAMIAEVSRKTDIPDPRIRMWRQLPFLTEVKPAKSPPGSSVVIEGGNFGSVPSPDALVWFQGQPAKIISWSESRLSVIMPQVRGVGVLFAVIDGQTTNTLPWEATTIDLLVRDIILNPPLPVAGDLITLEADLINQGSSPTGSFQVEWTINNLSDLSPHGTLQPNQRSQDSSIRHQLRFKAGFHMIRFTADPQQQLPDINPSNSTFTKKIWVKSRQELTIADFRPIKTLDPLLNPTLGPADVLSLVFRGLCRFNSLRGLLVPDLAVKWKLETVDKITKILYFQLHDNLRFHDGTPLTVADVEFTYQVLRKIDSPWRKLVLTSIRDIKVVDQKTIAFTLQSAPQRLPSQFHGLRAIDSIEPVTKPPIDPQLLTVGIVPRHGYGTERFGIKPIGTGPFQVETFGSSGIELSAFPDYWQGTPRFDQIVIPVICDHNQLLDMVLGHKVTAAVIPYSKDLAKTLRENKEWTVVPLPQSQPQLLQVQSTRIQERMPNPFNTNWNAHLWYSTSESGEVQSSRLEGVGSRESGVGSRE
;
A
#
# COMPACT_ATOMS: atom_id res chain seq x y z
N MET A 1 -22.36 27.16 -56.48
CA MET A 1 -21.52 27.97 -55.58
C MET A 1 -20.08 27.57 -55.86
N SER A 2 -19.32 28.42 -56.54
CA SER A 2 -17.93 28.11 -56.96
C SER A 2 -17.25 29.36 -57.51
N THR A 3 -16.45 30.00 -56.66
CA THR A 3 -15.27 30.86 -56.94
C THR A 3 -14.65 31.03 -55.54
N ASP A 4 -13.59 30.30 -55.16
CA ASP A 4 -12.23 30.30 -55.73
C ASP A 4 -11.48 31.60 -55.39
N GLU A 5 -10.45 31.47 -54.56
CA GLU A 5 -9.12 32.05 -54.81
C GLU A 5 -8.08 31.42 -53.85
N SER A 6 -6.80 31.49 -54.22
CA SER A 6 -5.71 30.72 -53.60
C SER A 6 -5.18 31.31 -52.30
N VAL A 7 -5.12 30.51 -51.24
CA VAL A 7 -4.18 30.77 -50.13
C VAL A 7 -2.78 30.40 -50.63
N THR A 8 -1.89 31.39 -50.76
CA THR A 8 -0.50 31.19 -51.16
C THR A 8 0.32 30.57 -50.03
N GLU A 9 1.12 29.56 -50.34
CA GLU A 9 2.01 28.89 -49.36
C GLU A 9 3.21 29.78 -48.94
N ASP A 10 3.39 30.93 -49.61
CA ASP A 10 4.55 31.82 -49.47
C ASP A 10 4.42 32.90 -48.38
N ASN A 11 3.22 33.24 -47.87
CA ASN A 11 3.10 34.28 -46.82
C ASN A 11 3.35 33.72 -45.41
N GLN A 12 4.62 33.44 -45.13
CA GLN A 12 5.09 32.93 -43.85
C GLN A 12 5.22 34.06 -42.80
N GLU A 13 5.09 33.72 -41.52
CA GLU A 13 5.41 34.66 -40.43
C GLU A 13 6.92 34.79 -40.24
N TRP A 14 7.40 36.02 -40.04
CA TRP A 14 8.82 36.38 -39.88
C TRP A 14 9.03 37.34 -38.69
N GLN A 15 10.25 37.39 -38.19
CA GLN A 15 10.67 38.34 -37.15
C GLN A 15 11.24 39.63 -37.75
N LEU A 16 11.13 40.74 -37.02
CA LEU A 16 11.69 42.03 -37.45
C LEU A 16 13.21 41.96 -37.70
N ALA A 17 13.94 41.16 -36.92
CA ALA A 17 15.38 40.97 -37.12
C ALA A 17 15.68 40.29 -38.46
N GLU A 18 14.98 39.21 -38.79
CA GLU A 18 15.15 38.46 -40.05
C GLU A 18 14.86 39.35 -41.26
N LEU A 19 13.82 40.18 -41.19
CA LEU A 19 13.53 41.17 -42.23
C LEU A 19 14.63 42.24 -42.35
N VAL A 20 15.12 42.78 -41.23
CA VAL A 20 16.18 43.81 -41.25
C VAL A 20 17.49 43.25 -41.80
N ASP A 21 17.86 42.03 -41.42
CA ASP A 21 19.06 41.35 -41.89
C ASP A 21 18.95 41.03 -43.41
N ALA A 22 17.77 40.61 -43.88
CA ALA A 22 17.49 40.41 -45.31
C ALA A 22 17.51 41.71 -46.13
N ILE A 23 16.91 42.79 -45.61
CA ILE A 23 16.96 44.12 -46.26
C ILE A 23 18.40 44.63 -46.31
N ALA A 24 19.20 44.46 -45.25
CA ALA A 24 20.61 44.83 -45.23
C ALA A 24 21.40 44.10 -46.31
N SER A 25 21.22 42.78 -46.46
CA SER A 25 21.88 41.99 -47.50
C SER A 25 21.54 42.44 -48.93
N GLU A 26 20.29 42.86 -49.19
CA GLU A 26 19.90 43.40 -50.50
C GLU A 26 20.37 44.85 -50.72
N ILE A 27 20.45 45.67 -49.66
CA ILE A 27 21.10 46.99 -49.72
C ILE A 27 22.57 46.84 -50.10
N ASP A 28 23.30 45.90 -49.49
CA ASP A 28 24.72 45.66 -49.77
C ASP A 28 24.93 45.11 -51.19
N HIS A 29 24.13 44.13 -51.62
CA HIS A 29 24.18 43.60 -52.99
C HIS A 29 23.83 44.67 -54.04
N ALA A 30 22.89 45.57 -53.73
CA ALA A 30 22.59 46.75 -54.55
C ALA A 30 23.74 47.78 -54.54
N ALA A 31 24.41 47.97 -53.41
CA ALA A 31 25.56 48.88 -53.27
C ALA A 31 26.78 48.37 -54.06
N ASP A 32 27.13 47.09 -53.99
CA ASP A 32 28.17 46.45 -54.82
C ASP A 32 27.85 46.60 -56.31
N THR A 33 26.60 46.32 -56.68
CA THR A 33 26.10 46.51 -58.04
C THR A 33 26.23 47.97 -58.50
N LEU A 34 26.01 48.95 -57.63
CA LEU A 34 26.20 50.38 -57.91
C LEU A 34 27.68 50.78 -57.94
N SER A 35 28.54 50.16 -57.13
CA SER A 35 30.00 50.36 -57.14
C SER A 35 30.62 49.92 -58.47
N LEU A 36 30.27 48.71 -58.94
CA LEU A 36 30.68 48.21 -60.26
C LEU A 36 30.17 49.10 -61.39
N LYS A 37 28.91 49.55 -61.32
CA LYS A 37 28.32 50.51 -62.28
C LYS A 37 28.99 51.89 -62.19
N SER A 38 29.51 52.29 -61.03
CA SER A 38 30.20 53.57 -60.82
C SER A 38 31.56 53.57 -61.52
N TYR A 39 32.34 52.51 -61.33
CA TYR A 39 33.62 52.31 -62.02
C TYR A 39 33.43 52.31 -63.55
N ALA A 40 32.50 51.50 -64.06
CA ALA A 40 32.22 51.38 -65.49
C ALA A 40 31.63 52.66 -66.15
N ARG A 41 31.20 53.65 -65.37
CA ARG A 41 30.57 54.89 -65.86
C ARG A 41 31.32 56.17 -65.48
N GLY A 42 32.41 56.09 -64.72
CA GLY A 42 33.19 57.25 -64.25
C GLY A 42 32.39 58.20 -63.37
N LYS A 43 31.39 57.72 -62.63
CA LYS A 43 30.49 58.53 -61.78
C LYS A 43 30.16 57.78 -60.51
N SER A 44 30.26 58.43 -59.35
CA SER A 44 29.84 57.82 -58.08
C SER A 44 28.32 57.63 -58.02
N LEU A 45 27.88 56.44 -57.65
CA LEU A 45 26.49 56.05 -57.40
C LEU A 45 26.42 55.34 -56.03
N ALA A 46 25.56 55.81 -55.14
CA ALA A 46 25.39 55.26 -53.79
C ALA A 46 23.93 55.39 -53.32
N ILE A 47 23.50 54.50 -52.43
CA ILE A 47 22.19 54.56 -51.77
C ILE A 47 22.34 55.51 -50.57
N LYS A 48 21.77 56.72 -50.68
CA LYS A 48 21.83 57.72 -49.60
C LYS A 48 20.89 57.41 -48.44
N GLN A 49 19.68 56.96 -48.78
CA GLN A 49 18.58 56.68 -47.86
C GLN A 49 17.61 55.70 -48.57
N LEU A 50 17.05 54.75 -47.83
CA LEU A 50 15.96 53.88 -48.25
C LEU A 50 14.86 53.91 -47.17
N ASN A 51 13.63 54.20 -47.57
CA ASN A 51 12.47 54.19 -46.67
C ASN A 51 11.53 53.08 -47.13
N LEU A 52 11.05 52.26 -46.20
CA LEU A 52 10.17 51.13 -46.47
C LEU A 52 8.94 51.20 -45.55
N ASP A 53 7.77 51.36 -46.16
CA ASP A 53 6.46 51.23 -45.52
C ASP A 53 5.87 49.86 -45.87
N LEU A 54 5.64 49.01 -44.87
CA LEU A 54 5.03 47.69 -45.04
C LEU A 54 3.72 47.58 -44.26
N GLU A 55 2.63 47.19 -44.92
CA GLU A 55 1.39 46.79 -44.24
C GLU A 55 1.50 45.36 -43.75
N VAL A 56 1.46 45.18 -42.42
CA VAL A 56 1.73 43.91 -41.75
C VAL A 56 0.71 43.61 -40.67
N THR A 57 0.38 42.32 -40.50
CA THR A 57 -0.33 41.82 -39.31
C THR A 57 0.69 41.45 -38.25
N VAL A 58 0.49 41.91 -37.01
CA VAL A 58 1.42 41.69 -35.88
C VAL A 58 0.81 40.72 -34.89
N ARG A 59 1.56 39.69 -34.47
CA ARG A 59 1.14 38.68 -33.50
C ARG A 59 2.20 38.42 -32.45
N ARG A 60 1.80 38.28 -31.18
CA ARG A 60 2.71 37.84 -30.11
C ARG A 60 2.76 36.30 -30.04
N GLY A 61 3.96 35.73 -29.87
CA GLY A 61 4.19 34.31 -29.63
C GLY A 61 3.92 33.89 -28.18
N ARG A 62 4.02 32.57 -27.91
CA ARG A 62 3.84 31.98 -26.56
C ARG A 62 5.11 32.05 -25.70
N ASP A 63 6.25 32.14 -26.38
CA ASP A 63 7.56 32.62 -25.92
C ASP A 63 7.53 34.10 -25.46
N GLY A 64 6.66 34.90 -26.08
CA GLY A 64 6.54 36.34 -25.87
C GLY A 64 7.16 37.18 -27.00
N GLU A 65 7.68 36.54 -28.05
CA GLU A 65 8.26 37.18 -29.24
C GLU A 65 7.21 37.89 -30.11
N ILE A 66 7.65 38.76 -31.02
CA ILE A 66 6.78 39.51 -31.93
C ILE A 66 7.02 39.05 -33.38
N TRP A 67 5.98 38.47 -33.96
CA TRP A 67 5.94 37.93 -35.31
C TRP A 67 5.09 38.83 -36.21
N PHE A 68 5.50 38.93 -37.47
CA PHE A 68 4.89 39.74 -38.51
C PHE A 68 4.58 38.87 -39.73
N ARG A 69 3.56 39.23 -40.50
CA ARG A 69 3.35 38.72 -41.88
C ARG A 69 2.73 39.82 -42.73
N THR A 70 2.77 39.68 -44.06
CA THR A 70 2.06 40.63 -44.93
C THR A 70 0.54 40.44 -44.80
N VAL A 71 -0.20 41.52 -45.06
CA VAL A 71 -1.68 41.50 -45.11
C VAL A 71 -2.13 40.84 -46.42
N VAL A 72 -3.06 39.88 -46.35
CA VAL A 72 -3.55 39.15 -47.53
C VAL A 72 -4.91 39.65 -48.01
N ASP A 73 -5.84 39.91 -47.09
CA ASP A 73 -7.11 40.61 -47.38
C ASP A 73 -7.00 42.04 -46.83
N PRO A 74 -7.21 43.10 -47.64
CA PRO A 74 -7.31 44.48 -47.17
C PRO A 74 -8.36 44.75 -46.07
N LYS A 75 -9.18 43.75 -45.70
CA LYS A 75 -10.14 43.78 -44.59
C LYS A 75 -9.63 43.09 -43.31
N GLU A 76 -8.37 42.66 -43.23
CA GLU A 76 -7.80 42.09 -41.99
C GLU A 76 -7.72 43.14 -40.87
N ASN A 77 -8.73 43.14 -40.00
CA ASN A 77 -8.79 43.98 -38.78
C ASN A 77 -7.60 43.68 -37.86
N GLY A 78 -6.58 44.54 -37.91
CA GLY A 78 -5.31 44.38 -37.17
C GLY A 78 -4.06 44.77 -37.95
N ALA A 79 -4.18 45.05 -39.25
CA ALA A 79 -3.10 45.61 -40.06
C ALA A 79 -2.47 46.86 -39.42
N THR A 80 -1.15 46.91 -39.40
CA THR A 80 -0.31 47.98 -38.87
C THR A 80 0.76 48.33 -39.91
N VAL A 81 1.10 49.62 -40.07
CA VAL A 81 2.21 50.00 -40.96
C VAL A 81 3.54 49.94 -40.18
N LEU A 82 4.40 48.99 -40.55
CA LEU A 82 5.79 48.97 -40.14
C LEU A 82 6.58 49.92 -41.04
N LYS A 83 7.24 50.92 -40.44
CA LYS A 83 8.05 51.92 -41.12
C LYS A 83 9.52 51.70 -40.78
N LEU A 84 10.37 51.54 -41.79
CA LEU A 84 11.82 51.35 -41.65
C LEU A 84 12.58 52.37 -42.49
N ASP A 85 13.29 53.28 -41.82
CA ASP A 85 14.15 54.29 -42.44
C ASP A 85 15.63 53.88 -42.33
N PHE A 86 16.24 53.44 -43.43
CA PHE A 86 17.65 53.09 -43.51
C PHE A 86 18.45 54.27 -44.06
N THR A 87 19.46 54.74 -43.31
CA THR A 87 20.34 55.85 -43.71
C THR A 87 21.80 55.40 -43.67
N GLN A 88 22.57 55.73 -44.72
CA GLN A 88 23.99 55.41 -44.74
C GLN A 88 24.75 56.25 -43.70
N VAL A 89 25.35 55.59 -42.71
CA VAL A 89 26.23 56.24 -41.71
C VAL A 89 27.65 56.35 -42.29
N LEU A 90 28.27 57.52 -42.19
CA LEU A 90 29.64 57.71 -42.67
C LEU A 90 30.65 57.00 -41.78
N GLN A 91 31.78 56.55 -42.35
CA GLN A 91 32.88 55.92 -41.61
C GLN A 91 33.34 56.78 -40.42
N SER A 92 33.44 58.10 -40.60
CA SER A 92 33.82 59.05 -39.54
C SER A 92 32.78 59.19 -38.42
N GLN A 93 31.52 58.80 -38.64
CA GLN A 93 30.49 58.71 -37.60
C GLN A 93 30.53 57.34 -36.91
N LEU A 94 30.80 56.26 -37.66
CA LEU A 94 31.03 54.92 -37.10
C LEU A 94 32.28 54.86 -36.21
N ASP A 95 33.36 55.53 -36.59
CA ASP A 95 34.61 55.56 -35.81
C ASP A 95 34.46 56.35 -34.49
N GLY A 96 33.43 57.20 -34.37
CA GLY A 96 33.02 57.82 -33.10
C GLY A 96 32.09 56.96 -32.23
N LEU A 97 31.52 55.88 -32.78
CA LEU A 97 30.67 54.92 -32.08
C LEU A 97 31.42 53.62 -31.71
N ARG A 98 32.44 53.27 -32.49
CA ARG A 98 33.35 52.14 -32.24
C ARG A 98 34.13 52.39 -30.94
N LYS A 99 34.10 51.44 -30.01
CA LYS A 99 35.00 51.46 -28.86
C LYS A 99 36.47 51.48 -29.35
N PRO A 100 37.36 52.27 -28.72
CA PRO A 100 38.78 52.22 -29.00
C PRO A 100 39.37 50.86 -28.57
N LEU A 101 40.55 50.56 -29.10
CA LEU A 101 41.44 49.52 -28.59
C LEU A 101 42.57 50.19 -27.80
N ASP A 102 43.06 49.53 -26.76
CA ASP A 102 44.18 50.02 -25.94
C ASP A 102 45.55 49.85 -26.64
N ARG A 103 45.55 49.29 -27.86
CA ARG A 103 46.72 49.10 -28.72
C ARG A 103 46.51 49.75 -30.11
N PRO A 104 47.59 49.98 -30.88
CA PRO A 104 47.49 50.34 -32.30
C PRO A 104 46.68 49.30 -33.10
N VAL A 105 45.92 49.83 -34.05
CA VAL A 105 45.17 49.07 -35.07
C VAL A 105 46.17 48.61 -36.14
N ASP A 106 46.16 47.32 -36.45
CA ASP A 106 46.98 46.67 -37.48
C ASP A 106 46.14 46.04 -38.62
N ASN A 107 44.81 45.95 -38.45
CA ASN A 107 43.84 45.40 -39.40
C ASN A 107 44.22 44.01 -39.95
N ARG A 108 44.86 43.15 -39.13
CA ARG A 108 45.20 41.78 -39.55
C ARG A 108 43.95 41.01 -40.03
N PRO A 109 44.02 40.28 -41.17
CA PRO A 109 42.91 39.46 -41.65
C PRO A 109 42.52 38.36 -40.67
N LEU A 110 41.23 38.00 -40.60
CA LEU A 110 40.75 36.91 -39.74
C LEU A 110 41.46 35.58 -40.00
N ALA A 111 41.85 35.29 -41.25
CA ALA A 111 42.65 34.11 -41.62
C ALA A 111 44.06 34.02 -40.99
N THR A 112 44.47 35.01 -40.17
CA THR A 112 45.68 34.95 -39.34
C THR A 112 45.44 34.38 -37.94
N LEU A 113 44.19 34.07 -37.58
CA LEU A 113 43.82 33.44 -36.31
C LEU A 113 44.13 31.93 -36.32
N PRO A 114 44.55 31.33 -35.20
CA PRO A 114 44.91 29.92 -35.15
C PRO A 114 43.72 29.00 -35.45
N ASP A 115 43.95 28.04 -36.35
CA ASP A 115 43.04 26.98 -36.79
C ASP A 115 41.65 27.43 -37.30
N ILE A 116 41.46 28.71 -37.65
CA ILE A 116 40.18 29.24 -38.14
C ILE A 116 39.81 28.68 -39.53
N THR A 117 38.53 28.40 -39.74
CA THR A 117 37.99 27.90 -41.01
C THR A 117 37.30 28.98 -41.85
N ASP A 118 37.18 28.75 -43.16
CA ASP A 118 36.43 29.64 -44.06
C ASP A 118 34.95 29.80 -43.65
N ALA A 119 34.37 28.78 -43.00
CA ALA A 119 33.02 28.83 -42.44
C ALA A 119 32.94 29.83 -41.28
N GLU A 120 33.87 29.75 -40.32
CA GLU A 120 33.96 30.68 -39.18
C GLU A 120 34.25 32.11 -39.65
N ILE A 121 35.10 32.30 -40.67
CA ILE A 121 35.32 33.61 -41.30
C ILE A 121 34.01 34.14 -41.92
N LYS A 122 33.25 33.30 -42.63
CA LYS A 122 31.95 33.70 -43.20
C LYS A 122 30.93 34.05 -42.10
N GLN A 123 30.89 33.30 -41.00
CA GLN A 123 30.03 33.55 -39.85
C GLN A 123 30.38 34.89 -39.16
N LEU A 124 31.67 35.21 -38.98
CA LEU A 124 32.12 36.50 -38.45
C LEU A 124 31.81 37.67 -39.40
N ASN A 125 32.08 37.51 -40.70
CA ASN A 125 31.80 38.53 -41.72
C ASN A 125 30.30 38.88 -41.77
N ALA A 126 29.41 37.90 -41.57
CA ALA A 126 27.96 38.10 -41.57
C ALA A 126 27.46 39.05 -40.46
N ILE A 127 28.27 39.33 -39.44
CA ILE A 127 27.99 40.32 -38.39
C ILE A 127 28.96 41.51 -38.41
N ALA A 128 29.53 41.80 -39.57
CA ALA A 128 30.48 42.87 -39.83
C ALA A 128 31.80 42.81 -39.03
N ILE A 129 32.21 41.62 -38.58
CA ILE A 129 33.56 41.37 -38.05
C ILE A 129 34.44 40.91 -39.22
N TYR A 130 35.28 41.80 -39.75
CA TYR A 130 36.11 41.54 -40.95
C TYR A 130 37.61 41.36 -40.66
N SER A 131 38.07 41.82 -39.49
CA SER A 131 39.48 41.80 -39.09
C SER A 131 39.66 41.30 -37.66
N VAL A 132 40.89 40.95 -37.29
CA VAL A 132 41.27 40.63 -35.91
C VAL A 132 41.01 41.82 -34.97
N ASP A 133 41.12 43.06 -35.47
CA ASP A 133 40.85 44.27 -34.70
C ASP A 133 39.34 44.52 -34.51
N ASP A 134 38.50 44.17 -35.48
CA ASP A 134 37.04 44.17 -35.28
C ASP A 134 36.66 43.09 -34.25
N LEU A 135 37.20 41.87 -34.36
CA LEU A 135 37.00 40.83 -33.34
C LEU A 135 37.50 41.30 -31.96
N GLU A 136 38.57 42.09 -31.91
CA GLU A 136 39.07 42.65 -30.66
C GLU A 136 38.07 43.65 -30.03
N ARG A 137 37.45 44.51 -30.85
CA ARG A 137 36.41 45.48 -30.42
C ARG A 137 35.11 44.79 -30.02
N TYR A 138 34.63 43.85 -30.84
CA TYR A 138 33.33 43.20 -30.67
C TYR A 138 33.31 42.11 -29.61
N THR A 139 34.44 41.77 -28.98
CA THR A 139 34.48 40.80 -27.86
C THR A 139 35.22 41.31 -26.62
N GLN A 140 35.23 42.62 -26.36
CA GLN A 140 35.91 43.24 -25.20
C GLN A 140 35.38 42.84 -23.82
N THR A 141 34.19 42.23 -23.70
CA THR A 141 33.62 41.79 -22.42
C THR A 141 32.99 40.41 -22.56
N PRO A 142 32.78 39.65 -21.46
CA PRO A 142 32.10 38.36 -21.50
C PRO A 142 30.70 38.42 -22.15
N ALA A 143 29.94 39.49 -21.92
CA ALA A 143 28.64 39.69 -22.57
C ALA A 143 28.76 39.90 -24.09
N MET A 144 29.82 40.58 -24.54
CA MET A 144 30.09 40.80 -25.96
C MET A 144 30.61 39.53 -26.65
N ILE A 145 31.44 38.71 -25.97
CA ILE A 145 31.81 37.36 -26.45
C ILE A 145 30.54 36.50 -26.63
N ALA A 146 29.63 36.50 -25.65
CA ALA A 146 28.40 35.74 -25.71
C ALA A 146 27.41 36.24 -26.78
N GLU A 147 27.38 37.54 -27.07
CA GLU A 147 26.61 38.10 -28.20
C GLU A 147 27.16 37.59 -29.54
N VAL A 148 28.48 37.72 -29.77
CA VAL A 148 29.13 37.22 -30.99
C VAL A 148 28.93 35.71 -31.13
N SER A 149 29.08 34.93 -30.06
CA SER A 149 28.85 33.48 -30.09
C SER A 149 27.43 33.13 -30.52
N ARG A 150 26.41 33.75 -29.91
CA ARG A 150 24.99 33.55 -30.25
C ARG A 150 24.60 34.07 -31.65
N LYS A 151 25.28 35.09 -32.15
CA LYS A 151 25.00 35.69 -33.47
C LYS A 151 25.76 35.03 -34.63
N THR A 152 26.72 34.14 -34.35
CA THR A 152 27.55 33.48 -35.37
C THR A 152 27.49 31.96 -35.32
N ASP A 153 26.87 31.37 -34.29
CA ASP A 153 26.96 29.95 -33.92
C ASP A 153 28.39 29.43 -33.63
N ILE A 154 29.39 30.32 -33.57
CA ILE A 154 30.76 29.96 -33.17
C ILE A 154 30.79 29.82 -31.63
N PRO A 155 31.28 28.70 -31.06
CA PRO A 155 31.30 28.52 -29.61
C PRO A 155 32.14 29.59 -28.88
N ASP A 156 31.64 30.11 -27.75
CA ASP A 156 32.35 31.07 -26.89
C ASP A 156 33.81 30.66 -26.59
N PRO A 157 34.13 29.39 -26.21
CA PRO A 157 35.52 28.93 -26.04
C PRO A 157 36.43 29.11 -27.27
N ARG A 158 35.88 29.00 -28.48
CA ARG A 158 36.60 29.14 -29.75
C ARG A 158 36.97 30.60 -30.02
N ILE A 159 36.02 31.52 -29.76
CA ILE A 159 36.26 32.96 -29.80
C ILE A 159 37.33 33.36 -28.77
N ARG A 160 37.25 32.81 -27.55
CA ARG A 160 38.25 33.03 -26.49
C ARG A 160 39.63 32.51 -26.84
N MET A 161 39.73 31.35 -27.51
CA MET A 161 40.99 30.80 -28.00
C MET A 161 41.70 31.80 -28.93
N TRP A 162 40.99 32.34 -29.93
CA TRP A 162 41.53 33.38 -30.83
C TRP A 162 41.89 34.69 -30.11
N ARG A 163 41.11 35.06 -29.08
CA ARG A 163 41.35 36.23 -28.23
C ARG A 163 42.44 36.04 -27.17
N GLN A 164 43.03 34.85 -27.06
CA GLN A 164 43.99 34.45 -26.00
C GLN A 164 43.42 34.61 -24.58
N LEU A 165 42.10 34.55 -24.42
CA LEU A 165 41.40 34.61 -23.13
C LEU A 165 41.21 33.20 -22.53
N PRO A 166 41.16 33.06 -21.20
CA PRO A 166 40.89 31.78 -20.56
C PRO A 166 39.47 31.28 -20.88
N PHE A 167 39.35 29.98 -21.14
CA PHE A 167 38.10 29.31 -21.52
C PHE A 167 37.99 27.91 -20.92
N LEU A 168 36.76 27.42 -20.75
CA LEU A 168 36.44 26.07 -20.26
C LEU A 168 35.73 25.27 -21.37
N THR A 169 36.08 24.01 -21.55
CA THR A 169 35.47 23.11 -22.56
C THR A 169 34.62 22.03 -21.94
N GLU A 170 35.05 21.42 -20.83
CA GLU A 170 34.32 20.32 -20.19
C GLU A 170 34.58 20.26 -18.68
N VAL A 171 33.68 19.59 -17.96
CA VAL A 171 33.83 19.29 -16.53
C VAL A 171 33.50 17.82 -16.25
N LYS A 172 34.42 17.10 -15.60
CA LYS A 172 34.38 15.66 -15.39
C LYS A 172 34.52 15.31 -13.90
N PRO A 173 33.60 14.54 -13.29
CA PRO A 173 32.30 14.09 -13.81
C PRO A 173 31.23 15.17 -13.60
N ALA A 174 30.51 15.63 -14.64
CA ALA A 174 29.59 16.78 -14.61
C ALA A 174 28.43 16.76 -13.57
N LYS A 175 28.27 15.65 -12.83
CA LYS A 175 27.44 15.55 -11.63
C LYS A 175 28.27 14.88 -10.53
N SER A 176 28.40 15.50 -9.36
CA SER A 176 29.10 14.91 -8.20
C SER A 176 28.67 15.57 -6.88
N PRO A 177 28.82 14.89 -5.73
CA PRO A 177 28.45 15.45 -4.43
C PRO A 177 29.46 16.52 -3.94
N PRO A 178 29.06 17.43 -3.03
CA PRO A 178 29.97 18.34 -2.35
C PRO A 178 31.18 17.64 -1.72
N GLY A 179 32.35 18.29 -1.73
CA GLY A 179 33.61 17.72 -1.25
C GLY A 179 34.31 16.71 -2.19
N SER A 180 33.67 16.30 -3.28
CA SER A 180 34.31 15.48 -4.32
C SER A 180 35.40 16.24 -5.08
N SER A 181 36.33 15.51 -5.71
CA SER A 181 37.32 16.07 -6.63
C SER A 181 36.80 16.04 -8.06
N VAL A 182 36.92 17.16 -8.77
CA VAL A 182 36.37 17.38 -10.11
C VAL A 182 37.45 17.96 -11.01
N VAL A 183 37.52 17.50 -12.26
CA VAL A 183 38.45 17.99 -13.28
C VAL A 183 37.70 18.93 -14.22
N ILE A 184 38.24 20.13 -14.43
CA ILE A 184 37.76 21.10 -15.41
C ILE A 184 38.81 21.22 -16.51
N GLU A 185 38.38 21.08 -17.76
CA GLU A 185 39.23 21.15 -18.95
C GLU A 185 38.92 22.43 -19.74
N GLY A 186 39.90 22.94 -20.47
CA GLY A 186 39.83 24.25 -21.12
C GLY A 186 41.14 24.67 -21.76
N GLY A 187 41.48 25.96 -21.68
CA GLY A 187 42.70 26.49 -22.25
C GLY A 187 42.97 27.95 -21.86
N ASN A 188 44.18 28.41 -22.21
CA ASN A 188 44.72 29.73 -21.86
C ASN A 188 44.71 30.01 -20.34
N PHE A 189 44.91 28.99 -19.50
CA PHE A 189 45.06 29.16 -18.05
C PHE A 189 46.47 29.65 -17.67
N GLY A 190 47.47 29.45 -18.53
CA GLY A 190 48.87 29.79 -18.25
C GLY A 190 49.62 28.69 -17.47
N SER A 191 50.95 28.73 -17.56
CA SER A 191 51.84 27.66 -17.07
C SER A 191 52.09 27.70 -15.55
N VAL A 192 51.79 28.82 -14.90
CA VAL A 192 51.94 29.05 -13.46
C VAL A 192 50.56 29.40 -12.88
N PRO A 193 50.18 28.86 -11.71
CA PRO A 193 48.93 29.24 -11.06
C PRO A 193 48.88 30.74 -10.75
N SER A 194 47.86 31.44 -11.26
CA SER A 194 47.59 32.83 -10.89
C SER A 194 47.16 32.90 -9.41
N PRO A 195 47.73 33.81 -8.58
CA PRO A 195 47.48 33.84 -7.15
C PRO A 195 46.04 34.22 -6.79
N ASP A 196 45.37 34.98 -7.66
CA ASP A 196 43.98 35.43 -7.51
C ASP A 196 42.99 34.53 -8.29
N ALA A 197 43.42 33.34 -8.74
CA ALA A 197 42.58 32.43 -9.49
C ALA A 197 41.44 31.84 -8.65
N LEU A 198 40.20 32.04 -9.09
CA LEU A 198 39.00 31.56 -8.41
C LEU A 198 38.11 30.77 -9.35
N VAL A 199 37.83 29.51 -9.01
CA VAL A 199 36.79 28.71 -9.66
C VAL A 199 35.51 28.80 -8.82
N TRP A 200 34.41 29.20 -9.43
CA TRP A 200 33.12 29.40 -8.78
C TRP A 200 32.10 28.36 -9.24
N PHE A 201 31.35 27.78 -8.30
CA PHE A 201 30.16 26.96 -8.55
C PHE A 201 28.97 27.61 -7.85
N GLN A 202 27.90 27.98 -8.57
CA GLN A 202 26.71 28.65 -7.99
C GLN A 202 27.02 29.84 -7.05
N GLY A 203 28.14 30.56 -7.25
CA GLY A 203 28.54 31.66 -6.36
C GLY A 203 29.27 31.23 -5.06
N GLN A 204 29.72 29.99 -4.95
CA GLN A 204 30.67 29.52 -3.93
C GLN A 204 32.04 29.21 -4.55
N PRO A 205 33.17 29.60 -3.93
CA PRO A 205 34.50 29.32 -4.45
C PRO A 205 34.94 27.88 -4.16
N ALA A 206 35.45 27.20 -5.18
CA ALA A 206 36.04 25.86 -5.08
C ALA A 206 37.53 25.93 -4.74
N LYS A 207 38.05 24.92 -4.03
CA LYS A 207 39.48 24.84 -3.72
C LYS A 207 40.24 24.17 -4.87
N ILE A 208 41.15 24.90 -5.51
CA ILE A 208 42.04 24.35 -6.54
C ILE A 208 43.06 23.39 -5.89
N ILE A 209 43.30 22.25 -6.54
CA ILE A 209 44.20 21.16 -6.11
C ILE A 209 45.42 21.07 -7.03
N SER A 210 45.19 21.16 -8.35
CA SER A 210 46.25 21.07 -9.37
C SER A 210 45.94 21.98 -10.55
N TRP A 211 46.98 22.41 -11.26
CA TRP A 211 46.94 23.40 -12.33
C TRP A 211 47.76 22.93 -13.54
N SER A 212 47.37 23.40 -14.72
CA SER A 212 48.11 23.34 -15.99
C SER A 212 47.45 24.32 -16.97
N GLU A 213 48.08 24.56 -18.12
CA GLU A 213 47.61 25.53 -19.14
C GLU A 213 46.19 25.25 -19.69
N SER A 214 45.70 24.01 -19.56
CA SER A 214 44.43 23.52 -20.14
C SER A 214 43.58 22.66 -19.19
N ARG A 215 44.01 22.43 -17.94
CA ARG A 215 43.26 21.63 -16.97
C ARG A 215 43.46 22.11 -15.52
N LEU A 216 42.35 22.23 -14.80
CA LEU A 216 42.28 22.44 -13.35
C LEU A 216 41.68 21.21 -12.66
N SER A 217 42.16 20.87 -11.46
CA SER A 217 41.44 19.95 -10.56
C SER A 217 41.01 20.71 -9.31
N VAL A 218 39.75 20.54 -8.88
CA VAL A 218 39.14 21.30 -7.78
C VAL A 218 38.39 20.39 -6.80
N ILE A 219 38.32 20.78 -5.52
CA ILE A 219 37.36 20.22 -4.56
C ILE A 219 36.06 21.00 -4.63
N MET A 220 34.95 20.29 -4.77
CA MET A 220 33.59 20.84 -4.81
C MET A 220 33.23 21.57 -3.51
N PRO A 221 32.76 22.83 -3.57
CA PRO A 221 32.22 23.53 -2.41
C PRO A 221 30.86 22.97 -1.97
N GLN A 222 30.32 23.49 -0.87
CA GLN A 222 29.00 23.10 -0.35
C GLN A 222 27.87 23.78 -1.13
N VAL A 223 27.55 23.22 -2.29
CA VAL A 223 26.54 23.67 -3.26
C VAL A 223 25.44 22.62 -3.47
N ARG A 224 24.30 22.98 -4.07
CA ARG A 224 23.10 22.11 -4.14
C ARG A 224 22.37 22.22 -5.49
N GLY A 225 22.02 21.09 -6.10
CA GLY A 225 21.21 21.03 -7.31
C GLY A 225 21.93 21.46 -8.59
N VAL A 226 21.17 21.78 -9.63
CA VAL A 226 21.69 22.19 -10.95
C VAL A 226 22.15 23.65 -10.91
N GLY A 227 23.25 23.96 -11.61
CA GLY A 227 23.75 25.32 -11.74
C GLY A 227 24.82 25.45 -12.82
N VAL A 228 25.61 26.52 -12.72
CA VAL A 228 26.78 26.75 -13.57
C VAL A 228 28.04 26.91 -12.73
N LEU A 229 29.17 26.58 -13.35
CA LEU A 229 30.51 26.93 -12.89
C LEU A 229 31.20 27.86 -13.88
N PHE A 230 32.16 28.64 -13.41
CA PHE A 230 33.10 29.42 -14.22
C PHE A 230 34.41 29.64 -13.45
N ALA A 231 35.45 30.13 -14.11
CA ALA A 231 36.69 30.56 -13.47
C ALA A 231 36.97 32.05 -13.70
N VAL A 232 37.75 32.65 -12.82
CA VAL A 232 38.43 33.94 -13.01
C VAL A 232 39.92 33.66 -12.92
N ILE A 233 40.66 34.02 -13.95
CA ILE A 233 42.11 33.80 -14.07
C ILE A 233 42.73 35.10 -14.58
N ASP A 234 43.72 35.65 -13.88
CA ASP A 234 44.34 36.96 -14.18
C ASP A 234 43.31 38.09 -14.44
N GLY A 235 42.25 38.11 -13.63
CA GLY A 235 41.13 39.05 -13.74
C GLY A 235 40.14 38.77 -14.88
N GLN A 236 40.41 37.80 -15.76
CA GLN A 236 39.54 37.43 -16.87
C GLN A 236 38.57 36.31 -16.50
N THR A 237 37.27 36.58 -16.61
CA THR A 237 36.20 35.59 -16.38
C THR A 237 36.02 34.69 -17.60
N THR A 238 36.05 33.37 -17.42
CA THR A 238 35.81 32.37 -18.48
C THR A 238 34.35 32.36 -18.97
N ASN A 239 34.05 31.54 -19.98
CA ASN A 239 32.69 31.06 -20.19
C ASN A 239 32.22 30.19 -19.01
N THR A 240 30.91 29.95 -18.95
CA THR A 240 30.30 29.01 -18.00
C THR A 240 30.29 27.58 -18.55
N LEU A 241 30.18 26.61 -17.65
CA LEU A 241 29.79 25.22 -17.94
C LEU A 241 28.62 24.81 -17.01
N PRO A 242 27.68 23.96 -17.48
CA PRO A 242 26.62 23.41 -16.63
C PRO A 242 27.16 22.36 -15.65
N TRP A 243 26.51 22.25 -14.49
CA TRP A 243 26.91 21.34 -13.40
C TRP A 243 25.70 20.91 -12.55
N GLU A 244 25.76 19.74 -11.91
CA GLU A 244 24.81 19.33 -10.85
C GLU A 244 25.52 18.83 -9.58
N ALA A 245 25.22 19.47 -8.44
CA ALA A 245 25.66 18.98 -7.13
C ALA A 245 24.68 17.92 -6.61
N THR A 246 25.13 16.68 -6.48
CA THR A 246 24.27 15.53 -6.13
C THR A 246 24.17 15.30 -4.62
N THR A 247 23.01 14.86 -4.16
CA THR A 247 22.65 14.87 -2.71
C THR A 247 22.03 13.55 -2.26
N ILE A 248 22.04 13.29 -0.95
CA ILE A 248 21.25 12.23 -0.29
C ILE A 248 20.04 12.90 0.40
N ASP A 249 18.88 12.23 0.40
CA ASP A 249 17.65 12.69 1.05
C ASP A 249 16.82 11.47 1.48
N LEU A 250 16.99 10.98 2.71
CA LEU A 250 16.35 9.77 3.22
C LEU A 250 14.99 10.06 3.85
N LEU A 251 13.92 10.02 3.06
CA LEU A 251 12.55 10.17 3.59
C LEU A 251 12.00 8.83 4.10
N VAL A 252 11.56 8.79 5.35
CA VAL A 252 10.68 7.74 5.89
C VAL A 252 9.23 8.24 5.85
N ARG A 253 8.37 7.57 5.07
CA ARG A 253 7.01 8.06 4.75
C ARG A 253 5.93 7.60 5.71
N ASP A 254 5.98 6.33 6.12
CA ASP A 254 5.06 5.72 7.07
C ASP A 254 5.66 4.43 7.65
N ILE A 255 5.05 3.91 8.71
CA ILE A 255 5.27 2.56 9.25
C ILE A 255 4.00 1.75 9.03
N ILE A 256 4.04 0.81 8.09
CA ILE A 256 2.96 -0.09 7.71
C ILE A 256 2.85 -1.21 8.76
N LEU A 257 1.63 -1.66 9.05
CA LEU A 257 1.34 -2.78 9.94
C LEU A 257 0.67 -3.92 9.18
N ASN A 258 1.12 -5.15 9.42
CA ASN A 258 0.45 -6.37 8.98
C ASN A 258 0.26 -7.33 10.18
N PRO A 259 -0.98 -7.63 10.63
CA PRO A 259 -2.25 -7.08 10.13
C PRO A 259 -2.43 -5.58 10.48
N PRO A 260 -3.22 -4.82 9.69
CA PRO A 260 -3.43 -3.39 9.90
C PRO A 260 -4.28 -3.06 11.15
N LEU A 261 -5.02 -4.04 11.67
CA LEU A 261 -5.76 -3.96 12.94
C LEU A 261 -5.15 -4.97 13.93
N PRO A 262 -4.04 -4.63 14.61
CA PRO A 262 -3.33 -5.56 15.49
C PRO A 262 -4.14 -5.94 16.73
N VAL A 263 -4.10 -7.22 17.09
CA VAL A 263 -4.70 -7.79 18.30
C VAL A 263 -3.60 -8.23 19.27
N ALA A 264 -3.82 -8.05 20.56
CA ALA A 264 -2.85 -8.36 21.61
C ALA A 264 -2.47 -9.85 21.61
N GLY A 265 -1.17 -10.13 21.62
CA GLY A 265 -0.60 -11.48 21.60
C GLY A 265 -0.36 -12.06 20.21
N ASP A 266 -0.97 -11.54 19.15
CA ASP A 266 -0.73 -12.01 17.78
C ASP A 266 0.60 -11.50 17.22
N LEU A 267 1.16 -12.21 16.22
CA LEU A 267 2.41 -11.82 15.57
C LEU A 267 2.13 -10.71 14.56
N ILE A 268 2.80 -9.57 14.74
CA ILE A 268 2.59 -8.36 13.94
C ILE A 268 3.92 -8.01 13.26
N THR A 269 3.85 -7.79 11.96
CA THR A 269 4.97 -7.26 11.17
C THR A 269 4.82 -5.75 11.03
N LEU A 270 5.90 -5.03 11.30
CA LEU A 270 6.10 -3.62 11.01
C LEU A 270 6.98 -3.49 9.78
N GLU A 271 6.68 -2.55 8.88
CA GLU A 271 7.49 -2.27 7.70
C GLU A 271 7.58 -0.77 7.42
N ALA A 272 8.77 -0.21 7.18
CA ALA A 272 8.98 1.23 7.00
C ALA A 272 9.07 1.60 5.51
N ASP A 273 8.27 2.57 5.04
CA ASP A 273 8.33 3.09 3.66
C ASP A 273 9.47 4.11 3.53
N LEU A 274 10.71 3.60 3.51
CA LEU A 274 11.95 4.34 3.33
C LEU A 274 12.29 4.52 1.84
N ILE A 275 12.66 5.74 1.43
CA ILE A 275 13.12 6.07 0.08
C ILE A 275 14.30 7.05 0.13
N ASN A 276 15.28 6.88 -0.75
CA ASN A 276 16.25 7.92 -1.07
C ASN A 276 15.65 8.83 -2.17
N GLN A 277 15.30 10.07 -1.84
CA GLN A 277 14.80 11.07 -2.80
C GLN A 277 15.91 11.90 -3.45
N GLY A 278 17.16 11.73 -2.99
CA GLY A 278 18.33 12.44 -3.50
C GLY A 278 18.82 11.90 -4.85
N SER A 279 19.81 12.58 -5.42
CA SER A 279 20.47 12.22 -6.69
C SER A 279 21.80 11.47 -6.55
N SER A 280 22.28 11.26 -5.32
CA SER A 280 23.42 10.38 -4.99
C SER A 280 22.94 9.05 -4.38
N PRO A 281 23.61 7.91 -4.67
CA PRO A 281 23.45 6.68 -3.89
C PRO A 281 23.96 6.89 -2.45
N THR A 282 23.35 6.20 -1.48
CA THR A 282 23.67 6.40 -0.04
C THR A 282 25.00 5.81 0.42
N GLY A 283 25.49 4.76 -0.24
CA GLY A 283 26.37 3.79 0.42
C GLY A 283 25.61 2.96 1.48
N SER A 284 26.29 2.08 2.21
CA SER A 284 25.68 1.37 3.35
C SER A 284 25.61 2.28 4.58
N PHE A 285 24.53 2.18 5.35
CA PHE A 285 24.28 3.01 6.54
C PHE A 285 23.57 2.20 7.64
N GLN A 286 23.10 2.85 8.71
CA GLN A 286 22.37 2.21 9.81
C GLN A 286 20.90 2.65 9.85
N VAL A 287 20.03 1.79 10.36
CA VAL A 287 18.63 2.11 10.68
C VAL A 287 18.30 1.68 12.11
N GLU A 288 17.44 2.43 12.79
CA GLU A 288 16.98 2.13 14.15
C GLU A 288 15.46 1.93 14.17
N TRP A 289 15.00 0.82 14.75
CA TRP A 289 13.63 0.69 15.27
C TRP A 289 13.61 1.07 16.75
N THR A 290 12.72 1.97 17.16
CA THR A 290 12.46 2.24 18.59
C THR A 290 11.02 1.91 18.94
N ILE A 291 10.82 0.94 19.84
CA ILE A 291 9.50 0.44 20.20
C ILE A 291 9.33 0.55 21.72
N ASN A 292 8.43 1.43 22.16
CA ASN A 292 8.21 1.74 23.59
C ASN A 292 9.52 2.06 24.36
N ASN A 293 10.42 2.83 23.74
CA ASN A 293 11.75 3.23 24.25
C ASN A 293 12.81 2.11 24.28
N LEU A 294 12.57 0.93 23.70
CA LEU A 294 13.61 -0.05 23.39
C LEU A 294 14.08 0.17 21.96
N SER A 295 15.39 0.37 21.76
CA SER A 295 16.00 0.53 20.44
C SER A 295 16.63 -0.78 19.94
N ASP A 296 16.50 -1.02 18.64
CA ASP A 296 17.17 -2.08 17.87
C ASP A 296 17.83 -1.42 16.65
N LEU A 297 19.14 -1.61 16.48
CA LEU A 297 19.97 -0.95 15.48
C LEU A 297 20.50 -1.98 14.48
N SER A 298 20.25 -1.78 13.19
CA SER A 298 20.62 -2.72 12.13
C SER A 298 21.30 -2.02 10.95
N PRO A 299 22.26 -2.69 10.26
CA PRO A 299 22.82 -2.20 9.01
C PRO A 299 21.78 -2.27 7.89
N HIS A 300 21.87 -1.32 6.96
CA HIS A 300 21.04 -1.23 5.75
C HIS A 300 21.94 -1.11 4.50
N GLY A 301 21.59 -1.80 3.41
CA GLY A 301 22.31 -1.73 2.14
C GLY A 301 22.20 -0.39 1.42
N THR A 302 22.92 -0.23 0.31
CA THR A 302 22.88 1.00 -0.51
C THR A 302 21.53 1.23 -1.18
N LEU A 303 20.94 2.41 -0.97
CA LEU A 303 19.79 2.92 -1.72
C LEU A 303 20.23 3.81 -2.88
N GLN A 304 19.78 3.48 -4.09
CA GLN A 304 19.96 4.30 -5.29
C GLN A 304 18.99 5.50 -5.29
N PRO A 305 19.28 6.56 -6.07
CA PRO A 305 18.36 7.67 -6.30
C PRO A 305 16.94 7.22 -6.67
N ASN A 306 15.93 7.79 -6.00
CA ASN A 306 14.50 7.48 -6.10
C ASN A 306 14.10 6.02 -5.79
N GLN A 307 15.00 5.19 -5.25
CA GLN A 307 14.71 3.82 -4.88
C GLN A 307 14.01 3.76 -3.50
N ARG A 308 12.86 3.06 -3.42
CA ARG A 308 12.29 2.60 -2.14
C ARG A 308 13.08 1.39 -1.63
N SER A 309 13.31 1.30 -0.34
CA SER A 309 13.94 0.11 0.25
C SER A 309 13.09 -1.14 0.09
N GLN A 310 13.78 -2.28 -0.04
CA GLN A 310 13.25 -3.65 0.05
C GLN A 310 14.16 -4.50 0.96
N ASP A 311 15.02 -3.86 1.74
CA ASP A 311 15.99 -4.49 2.65
C ASP A 311 15.26 -5.13 3.84
N SER A 312 15.76 -6.24 4.39
CA SER A 312 15.16 -6.87 5.57
C SER A 312 15.17 -5.97 6.82
N SER A 313 16.10 -5.02 6.91
CA SER A 313 16.23 -4.08 8.03
C SER A 313 15.07 -3.07 8.14
N ILE A 314 14.34 -2.79 7.04
CA ILE A 314 13.10 -2.01 7.09
C ILE A 314 11.89 -2.82 7.58
N ARG A 315 12.08 -4.02 8.16
CA ARG A 315 11.02 -4.86 8.73
C ARG A 315 11.36 -5.32 10.15
N HIS A 316 10.36 -5.38 11.03
CA HIS A 316 10.51 -5.89 12.39
C HIS A 316 9.26 -6.69 12.82
N GLN A 317 9.43 -7.82 13.51
CA GLN A 317 8.34 -8.73 13.88
C GLN A 317 8.27 -9.00 15.38
N LEU A 318 7.10 -8.77 15.98
CA LEU A 318 6.90 -8.90 17.42
C LEU A 318 5.44 -9.14 17.82
N ARG A 319 5.20 -9.43 19.09
CA ARG A 319 3.86 -9.59 19.69
C ARG A 319 3.62 -8.48 20.70
N PHE A 320 2.62 -7.64 20.45
CA PHE A 320 2.28 -6.52 21.35
C PHE A 320 1.30 -6.94 22.47
N LYS A 321 1.29 -6.17 23.56
CA LYS A 321 0.20 -6.23 24.56
C LYS A 321 -0.97 -5.36 24.10
N ALA A 322 -2.10 -5.44 24.79
CA ALA A 322 -3.22 -4.53 24.55
C ALA A 322 -2.87 -3.11 25.03
N GLY A 323 -3.23 -2.10 24.25
CA GLY A 323 -3.00 -0.69 24.60
C GLY A 323 -2.48 0.17 23.45
N PHE A 324 -2.04 1.39 23.79
CA PHE A 324 -1.31 2.23 22.85
C PHE A 324 0.19 1.92 22.92
N HIS A 325 0.82 1.82 21.75
CA HIS A 325 2.27 1.68 21.61
C HIS A 325 2.83 2.78 20.72
N MET A 326 4.05 3.21 21.01
CA MET A 326 4.79 4.16 20.18
C MET A 326 5.91 3.42 19.45
N ILE A 327 5.93 3.57 18.13
CA ILE A 327 6.93 2.99 17.24
C ILE A 327 7.58 4.14 16.48
N ARG A 328 8.91 4.18 16.49
CA ARG A 328 9.73 5.06 15.65
C ARG A 328 10.58 4.19 14.73
N PHE A 329 10.79 4.67 13.51
CA PHE A 329 11.83 4.18 12.61
C PHE A 329 12.69 5.36 12.20
N THR A 330 14.01 5.20 12.30
CA THR A 330 15.02 6.24 12.02
C THR A 330 16.01 5.70 10.99
N ALA A 331 16.13 6.36 9.84
CA ALA A 331 17.19 6.13 8.87
C ALA A 331 18.38 7.05 9.16
N ASP A 332 19.58 6.48 9.14
CA ASP A 332 20.83 7.10 9.61
C ASP A 332 20.71 7.80 10.99
N PRO A 333 20.41 7.04 12.07
CA PRO A 333 20.26 7.57 13.43
C PRO A 333 21.55 8.16 14.01
N GLN A 334 22.68 8.04 13.32
CA GLN A 334 23.99 8.55 13.74
C GLN A 334 24.49 9.71 12.87
N GLN A 335 23.72 10.14 11.85
CA GLN A 335 24.06 11.24 10.93
C GLN A 335 25.45 11.07 10.28
N GLN A 336 25.73 9.85 9.83
CA GLN A 336 26.95 9.49 9.10
C GLN A 336 26.92 9.96 7.62
N LEU A 337 25.73 10.13 7.05
CA LEU A 337 25.51 10.56 5.67
C LEU A 337 25.32 12.09 5.58
N PRO A 338 25.80 12.74 4.50
CA PRO A 338 25.52 14.14 4.21
C PRO A 338 24.09 14.31 3.64
N ASP A 339 23.10 13.95 4.46
CA ASP A 339 21.68 14.08 4.12
C ASP A 339 21.28 15.57 4.04
N ILE A 340 20.51 15.93 3.01
CA ILE A 340 20.06 17.30 2.75
C ILE A 340 19.01 17.78 3.77
N ASN A 341 18.25 16.87 4.36
CA ASN A 341 17.14 17.11 5.27
C ASN A 341 17.00 16.03 6.39
N PRO A 342 17.91 15.97 7.38
CA PRO A 342 17.85 15.00 8.48
C PRO A 342 16.59 15.04 9.38
N SER A 343 15.61 15.90 9.08
CA SER A 343 14.31 15.94 9.76
C SER A 343 13.28 14.95 9.18
N ASN A 344 13.46 14.47 7.94
CA ASN A 344 12.52 13.55 7.28
C ASN A 344 12.94 12.07 7.35
N SER A 345 14.15 11.77 7.84
CA SER A 345 14.67 10.41 8.03
C SER A 345 14.08 9.69 9.24
N THR A 346 13.21 10.34 10.01
CA THR A 346 12.54 9.75 11.16
C THR A 346 11.03 9.79 10.99
N PHE A 347 10.38 8.63 11.10
CA PHE A 347 8.92 8.56 11.22
C PHE A 347 8.51 7.96 12.56
N THR A 348 7.45 8.49 13.18
CA THR A 348 6.93 8.00 14.47
C THR A 348 5.43 7.79 14.39
N LYS A 349 4.98 6.57 14.68
CA LYS A 349 3.58 6.13 14.61
C LYS A 349 3.09 5.65 15.98
N LYS A 350 2.02 6.28 16.47
CA LYS A 350 1.27 5.80 17.64
C LYS A 350 0.23 4.80 17.15
N ILE A 351 0.31 3.55 17.59
CA ILE A 351 -0.62 2.49 17.22
C ILE A 351 -1.52 2.11 18.39
N TRP A 352 -2.71 1.59 18.10
CA TRP A 352 -3.60 0.96 19.08
C TRP A 352 -3.68 -0.53 18.80
N VAL A 353 -3.42 -1.34 19.83
CA VAL A 353 -3.50 -2.80 19.77
C VAL A 353 -4.72 -3.25 20.56
N LYS A 354 -5.68 -3.87 19.85
CA LYS A 354 -6.96 -4.32 20.39
C LYS A 354 -6.74 -5.38 21.47
N SER A 355 -7.39 -5.22 22.62
CA SER A 355 -7.51 -6.31 23.61
C SER A 355 -8.13 -7.55 22.97
N ARG A 356 -7.46 -8.70 23.09
CA ARG A 356 -8.01 -10.00 22.68
C ARG A 356 -9.30 -10.26 23.46
N GLN A 357 -10.41 -10.48 22.77
CA GLN A 357 -11.69 -10.81 23.39
C GLN A 357 -11.72 -12.31 23.68
N GLU A 358 -11.22 -12.68 24.85
CA GLU A 358 -11.34 -14.05 25.37
C GLU A 358 -12.74 -14.31 25.96
N LEU A 359 -13.19 -15.56 25.86
CA LEU A 359 -14.30 -16.13 26.61
C LEU A 359 -13.80 -17.39 27.35
N THR A 360 -13.66 -17.31 28.67
CA THR A 360 -13.17 -18.40 29.53
C THR A 360 -14.35 -19.19 30.09
N ILE A 361 -14.39 -20.52 29.91
CA ILE A 361 -15.60 -21.31 30.14
C ILE A 361 -15.31 -22.60 30.89
N ALA A 362 -16.02 -22.80 32.00
CA ALA A 362 -15.67 -23.81 33.00
C ALA A 362 -16.77 -24.85 33.24
N ASP A 363 -16.43 -26.12 33.09
CA ASP A 363 -17.30 -27.27 33.39
C ASP A 363 -16.39 -28.44 33.79
N PHE A 364 -16.74 -29.13 34.87
CA PHE A 364 -15.90 -30.11 35.57
C PHE A 364 -15.80 -31.48 34.87
N ARG A 365 -16.56 -31.69 33.79
CA ARG A 365 -16.59 -32.97 33.09
C ARG A 365 -15.34 -33.13 32.22
N PRO A 366 -14.65 -34.29 32.23
CA PRO A 366 -13.43 -34.47 31.44
C PRO A 366 -13.73 -34.76 29.95
N ILE A 367 -12.97 -34.14 29.04
CA ILE A 367 -12.90 -34.56 27.63
C ILE A 367 -11.73 -35.52 27.43
N LYS A 368 -12.00 -36.64 26.75
CA LYS A 368 -10.99 -37.64 26.37
C LYS A 368 -10.54 -37.56 24.91
N THR A 369 -11.37 -36.96 24.04
CA THR A 369 -11.09 -36.78 22.61
C THR A 369 -11.97 -35.66 22.04
N LEU A 370 -11.40 -34.90 21.10
CA LEU A 370 -12.11 -33.92 20.27
C LEU A 370 -12.56 -34.49 18.91
N ASP A 371 -12.49 -35.81 18.73
CA ASP A 371 -13.12 -36.49 17.59
C ASP A 371 -14.66 -36.52 17.77
N PRO A 372 -15.45 -35.90 16.88
CA PRO A 372 -16.91 -35.80 17.00
C PRO A 372 -17.61 -37.13 16.68
N LEU A 373 -16.93 -38.07 16.03
CA LEU A 373 -17.45 -39.38 15.67
C LEU A 373 -17.27 -40.40 16.80
N LEU A 374 -16.28 -40.19 17.67
CA LEU A 374 -16.01 -41.05 18.84
C LEU A 374 -16.57 -40.50 20.16
N ASN A 375 -16.78 -39.19 20.27
CA ASN A 375 -17.30 -38.56 21.49
C ASN A 375 -18.86 -38.55 21.50
N PRO A 376 -19.53 -39.17 22.49
CA PRO A 376 -21.01 -39.25 22.56
C PRO A 376 -21.72 -37.95 23.01
N THR A 377 -21.00 -36.84 23.16
CA THR A 377 -21.51 -35.55 23.67
C THR A 377 -22.28 -35.62 25.00
N LEU A 378 -21.54 -35.63 26.12
CA LEU A 378 -22.03 -35.17 27.43
C LEU A 378 -20.88 -34.53 28.24
N GLY A 379 -20.10 -33.67 27.58
CA GLY A 379 -18.87 -33.05 28.10
C GLY A 379 -18.92 -31.51 28.18
N PRO A 380 -17.81 -30.88 28.64
CA PRO A 380 -17.77 -29.52 29.18
C PRO A 380 -18.27 -28.48 28.18
N ALA A 381 -19.53 -28.10 28.43
CA ALA A 381 -20.42 -27.36 27.55
C ALA A 381 -20.12 -27.44 26.03
N ASP A 382 -20.06 -28.68 25.52
CA ASP A 382 -20.08 -29.02 24.09
C ASP A 382 -19.12 -28.22 23.18
N VAL A 383 -17.82 -28.31 23.49
CA VAL A 383 -16.73 -27.78 22.64
C VAL A 383 -16.81 -28.26 21.18
N LEU A 384 -17.43 -29.41 20.92
CA LEU A 384 -17.51 -30.02 19.60
C LEU A 384 -18.42 -29.22 18.66
N SER A 385 -19.47 -28.57 19.16
CA SER A 385 -20.28 -27.69 18.31
C SER A 385 -19.58 -26.36 17.97
N LEU A 386 -18.52 -25.97 18.68
CA LEU A 386 -17.68 -24.83 18.33
C LEU A 386 -16.72 -25.16 17.18
N VAL A 387 -16.18 -26.38 17.21
CA VAL A 387 -15.18 -26.89 16.27
C VAL A 387 -15.83 -27.47 15.02
N PHE A 388 -16.98 -28.13 15.14
CA PHE A 388 -17.66 -28.81 14.05
C PHE A 388 -19.09 -28.32 13.84
N ARG A 389 -19.60 -28.62 12.66
CA ARG A 389 -20.97 -28.36 12.21
C ARG A 389 -21.53 -29.62 11.56
N GLY A 390 -22.80 -29.91 11.83
CA GLY A 390 -23.56 -30.96 11.16
C GLY A 390 -24.36 -30.41 9.97
N LEU A 391 -25.12 -31.28 9.30
CA LEU A 391 -26.12 -30.83 8.31
C LEU A 391 -27.20 -29.96 8.97
N CYS A 392 -27.52 -30.28 10.22
CA CYS A 392 -28.39 -29.52 11.10
C CYS A 392 -27.70 -29.23 12.44
N ARG A 393 -28.32 -28.38 13.25
CA ARG A 393 -28.05 -28.16 14.68
C ARG A 393 -29.36 -27.93 15.42
N PHE A 394 -29.38 -28.03 16.75
CA PHE A 394 -30.50 -27.48 17.51
C PHE A 394 -30.33 -25.96 17.73
N ASN A 395 -31.45 -25.28 17.88
CA ASN A 395 -31.54 -23.85 18.16
C ASN A 395 -31.49 -23.60 19.68
N SER A 396 -30.45 -22.92 20.16
CA SER A 396 -30.17 -22.71 21.60
C SER A 396 -31.17 -21.80 22.33
N LEU A 397 -32.21 -21.30 21.66
CA LEU A 397 -33.32 -20.55 22.27
C LEU A 397 -34.62 -21.38 22.41
N ARG A 398 -34.74 -22.50 21.68
CA ARG A 398 -36.03 -23.23 21.56
C ARG A 398 -35.90 -24.77 21.59
N GLY A 399 -34.69 -25.33 21.57
CA GLY A 399 -34.48 -26.79 21.50
C GLY A 399 -34.97 -27.44 20.20
N LEU A 400 -35.22 -26.64 19.15
CA LEU A 400 -35.73 -27.09 17.85
C LEU A 400 -34.58 -27.40 16.90
N LEU A 401 -34.64 -28.50 16.15
CA LEU A 401 -33.67 -28.75 15.09
C LEU A 401 -33.88 -27.79 13.90
N VAL A 402 -32.80 -27.15 13.47
CA VAL A 402 -32.70 -26.18 12.38
C VAL A 402 -31.52 -26.55 11.46
N PRO A 403 -31.43 -26.03 10.22
CA PRO A 403 -30.31 -26.32 9.35
C PRO A 403 -29.01 -25.68 9.88
N ASP A 404 -27.87 -26.21 9.45
CA ASP A 404 -26.57 -25.55 9.61
C ASP A 404 -25.76 -25.65 8.32
N LEU A 405 -24.96 -26.70 8.07
CA LEU A 405 -24.24 -26.81 6.78
C LEU A 405 -25.17 -27.05 5.59
N ALA A 406 -26.34 -27.65 5.82
CA ALA A 406 -27.39 -27.73 4.79
C ALA A 406 -28.21 -26.43 4.77
N VAL A 407 -28.45 -25.86 3.59
CA VAL A 407 -29.35 -24.69 3.41
C VAL A 407 -30.82 -25.10 3.34
N LYS A 408 -31.12 -26.28 2.77
CA LYS A 408 -32.46 -26.82 2.53
C LYS A 408 -32.47 -28.34 2.59
N TRP A 409 -33.65 -28.93 2.79
CA TRP A 409 -33.88 -30.36 2.64
C TRP A 409 -35.24 -30.67 1.99
N LYS A 410 -35.38 -31.90 1.48
CA LYS A 410 -36.61 -32.47 0.89
C LYS A 410 -36.75 -33.92 1.32
N LEU A 411 -37.94 -34.34 1.75
CA LEU A 411 -38.30 -35.75 1.88
C LEU A 411 -39.05 -36.19 0.61
N GLU A 412 -38.62 -37.32 0.04
CA GLU A 412 -39.33 -38.02 -1.02
C GLU A 412 -39.74 -39.41 -0.53
N THR A 413 -40.95 -39.84 -0.90
CA THR A 413 -41.47 -41.18 -0.60
C THR A 413 -41.63 -41.91 -1.93
N VAL A 414 -40.72 -42.85 -2.20
CA VAL A 414 -40.60 -43.52 -3.50
C VAL A 414 -41.57 -44.69 -3.61
N ASP A 415 -41.81 -45.37 -2.49
CA ASP A 415 -42.81 -46.41 -2.33
C ASP A 415 -43.38 -46.37 -0.89
N LYS A 416 -44.25 -47.31 -0.50
CA LYS A 416 -44.88 -47.34 0.84
C LYS A 416 -43.86 -47.45 2.00
N ILE A 417 -42.62 -47.83 1.71
CA ILE A 417 -41.56 -48.21 2.65
C ILE A 417 -40.29 -47.37 2.39
N THR A 418 -39.85 -47.20 1.13
CA THR A 418 -38.64 -46.42 0.80
C THR A 418 -38.88 -44.92 0.90
N LYS A 419 -38.09 -44.26 1.75
CA LYS A 419 -38.02 -42.81 1.90
C LYS A 419 -36.60 -42.31 1.66
N ILE A 420 -36.47 -41.19 0.97
CA ILE A 420 -35.17 -40.55 0.67
C ILE A 420 -35.21 -39.11 1.18
N LEU A 421 -34.19 -38.74 1.95
CA LEU A 421 -34.02 -37.42 2.55
C LEU A 421 -32.84 -36.71 1.88
N TYR A 422 -33.14 -35.71 1.05
CA TYR A 422 -32.17 -34.91 0.33
C TYR A 422 -31.78 -33.69 1.18
N PHE A 423 -30.50 -33.37 1.26
CA PHE A 423 -29.99 -32.10 1.79
C PHE A 423 -29.17 -31.39 0.73
N GLN A 424 -29.37 -30.09 0.59
CA GLN A 424 -28.52 -29.21 -0.22
C GLN A 424 -27.61 -28.41 0.71
N LEU A 425 -26.30 -28.38 0.44
CA LEU A 425 -25.33 -27.61 1.23
C LEU A 425 -25.35 -26.11 0.93
N HIS A 426 -24.86 -25.32 1.88
CA HIS A 426 -24.48 -23.92 1.66
C HIS A 426 -23.28 -23.78 0.71
N ASP A 427 -23.17 -22.63 0.07
CA ASP A 427 -22.04 -22.26 -0.79
C ASP A 427 -20.83 -21.80 0.03
N ASN A 428 -19.62 -21.97 -0.53
CA ASN A 428 -18.34 -21.51 0.04
C ASN A 428 -18.00 -22.04 1.46
N LEU A 429 -18.59 -23.17 1.87
CA LEU A 429 -18.22 -23.85 3.11
C LEU A 429 -16.75 -24.30 3.07
N ARG A 430 -16.03 -24.10 4.17
CA ARG A 430 -14.62 -24.49 4.34
C ARG A 430 -14.39 -25.22 5.65
N PHE A 431 -13.35 -26.05 5.65
CA PHE A 431 -12.70 -26.54 6.86
C PHE A 431 -11.70 -25.51 7.41
N HIS A 432 -11.24 -25.69 8.66
CA HIS A 432 -10.28 -24.81 9.33
C HIS A 432 -8.90 -24.71 8.65
N ASP A 433 -8.54 -25.67 7.81
CA ASP A 433 -7.34 -25.64 6.97
C ASP A 433 -7.54 -24.87 5.64
N GLY A 434 -8.70 -24.23 5.46
CA GLY A 434 -9.09 -23.49 4.27
C GLY A 434 -9.63 -24.36 3.11
N THR A 435 -9.57 -25.69 3.21
CA THR A 435 -10.08 -26.57 2.14
C THR A 435 -11.60 -26.47 1.99
N PRO A 436 -12.17 -26.53 0.77
CA PRO A 436 -13.62 -26.50 0.59
C PRO A 436 -14.29 -27.78 1.13
N LEU A 437 -15.40 -27.63 1.84
CA LEU A 437 -16.23 -28.76 2.25
C LEU A 437 -17.16 -29.17 1.11
N THR A 438 -17.27 -30.48 0.86
CA THR A 438 -18.12 -31.05 -0.19
C THR A 438 -19.12 -32.07 0.36
N VAL A 439 -20.12 -32.42 -0.46
CA VAL A 439 -21.01 -33.56 -0.17
C VAL A 439 -20.27 -34.91 -0.06
N ALA A 440 -19.08 -35.05 -0.65
CA ALA A 440 -18.27 -36.25 -0.49
C ALA A 440 -17.66 -36.39 0.92
N ASP A 441 -17.43 -35.27 1.62
CA ASP A 441 -16.99 -35.27 3.03
C ASP A 441 -18.14 -35.61 3.97
N VAL A 442 -19.36 -35.17 3.62
CA VAL A 442 -20.59 -35.62 4.28
C VAL A 442 -20.78 -37.13 4.10
N GLU A 443 -20.75 -37.64 2.87
CA GLU A 443 -20.85 -39.07 2.59
C GLU A 443 -19.78 -39.87 3.36
N PHE A 444 -18.52 -39.44 3.27
CA PHE A 444 -17.39 -40.03 3.98
C PHE A 444 -17.63 -40.10 5.50
N THR A 445 -18.09 -39.01 6.12
CA THR A 445 -18.38 -38.95 7.57
C THR A 445 -19.32 -40.08 7.99
N TYR A 446 -20.46 -40.25 7.31
CA TYR A 446 -21.41 -41.31 7.66
C TYR A 446 -20.95 -42.72 7.22
N GLN A 447 -20.17 -42.84 6.14
CA GLN A 447 -19.52 -44.10 5.77
C GLN A 447 -18.49 -44.56 6.81
N VAL A 448 -17.77 -43.63 7.46
CA VAL A 448 -16.86 -43.89 8.57
C VAL A 448 -17.63 -44.30 9.82
N LEU A 449 -18.69 -43.57 10.19
CA LEU A 449 -19.56 -43.88 11.33
C LEU A 449 -20.15 -45.30 11.30
N ARG A 450 -20.38 -45.87 10.10
CA ARG A 450 -20.82 -47.26 9.93
C ARG A 450 -19.73 -48.30 10.26
N LYS A 451 -18.45 -47.92 10.23
CA LYS A 451 -17.28 -48.81 10.30
C LYS A 451 -16.57 -48.79 11.65
N ILE A 452 -16.44 -47.62 12.29
CA ILE A 452 -15.77 -47.45 13.59
C ILE A 452 -16.67 -47.87 14.78
N ASP A 453 -16.07 -48.16 15.93
CA ASP A 453 -16.82 -48.36 17.18
C ASP A 453 -17.21 -47.02 17.79
N SER A 454 -18.28 -46.44 17.23
CA SER A 454 -18.82 -45.14 17.62
C SER A 454 -20.12 -45.32 18.41
N PRO A 455 -20.38 -44.50 19.45
CA PRO A 455 -21.70 -44.41 20.08
C PRO A 455 -22.82 -44.13 19.08
N TRP A 456 -22.55 -43.35 18.03
CA TRP A 456 -23.48 -43.00 16.97
C TRP A 456 -23.72 -44.15 15.97
N ARG A 457 -22.81 -45.14 15.89
CA ARG A 457 -22.84 -46.25 14.91
C ARG A 457 -24.20 -46.95 14.87
N LYS A 458 -24.78 -47.22 16.04
CA LYS A 458 -26.08 -47.91 16.15
C LYS A 458 -27.19 -47.12 15.47
N LEU A 459 -27.29 -45.82 15.76
CA LEU A 459 -28.28 -44.91 15.15
C LEU A 459 -28.11 -44.84 13.63
N VAL A 460 -26.86 -44.73 13.15
CA VAL A 460 -26.53 -44.70 11.71
C VAL A 460 -27.05 -45.96 11.01
N LEU A 461 -26.78 -47.14 11.57
CA LEU A 461 -27.15 -48.44 10.99
C LEU A 461 -28.66 -48.70 11.05
N THR A 462 -29.35 -48.26 12.12
CA THR A 462 -30.82 -48.43 12.26
C THR A 462 -31.63 -47.43 11.45
N SER A 463 -31.08 -46.25 11.14
CA SER A 463 -31.84 -45.18 10.48
C SER A 463 -31.55 -45.04 8.99
N ILE A 464 -30.31 -45.28 8.55
CA ILE A 464 -29.89 -45.00 7.16
C ILE A 464 -29.57 -46.31 6.43
N ARG A 465 -30.29 -46.55 5.33
CA ARG A 465 -30.10 -47.68 4.40
C ARG A 465 -28.94 -47.41 3.42
N ASP A 466 -28.92 -46.24 2.80
CA ASP A 466 -27.95 -45.87 1.77
C ASP A 466 -27.67 -44.36 1.78
N ILE A 467 -26.50 -43.93 1.29
CA ILE A 467 -26.08 -42.53 1.23
C ILE A 467 -25.40 -42.31 -0.11
N LYS A 468 -25.84 -41.30 -0.87
CA LYS A 468 -25.33 -41.01 -2.21
C LYS A 468 -25.22 -39.51 -2.48
N VAL A 469 -24.09 -39.12 -3.07
CA VAL A 469 -23.96 -37.83 -3.76
C VAL A 469 -24.90 -37.83 -4.97
N VAL A 470 -25.69 -36.76 -5.12
CA VAL A 470 -26.64 -36.57 -6.23
C VAL A 470 -26.08 -35.56 -7.24
N ASP A 471 -25.52 -34.47 -6.74
CA ASP A 471 -24.80 -33.44 -7.51
C ASP A 471 -23.71 -32.81 -6.61
N GLN A 472 -23.02 -31.77 -7.08
CA GLN A 472 -21.93 -31.11 -6.33
C GLN A 472 -22.31 -30.55 -4.94
N LYS A 473 -23.60 -30.27 -4.71
CA LYS A 473 -24.12 -29.65 -3.47
C LYS A 473 -25.23 -30.47 -2.80
N THR A 474 -25.83 -31.45 -3.48
CA THR A 474 -26.92 -32.29 -2.96
C THR A 474 -26.48 -33.69 -2.56
N ILE A 475 -26.79 -34.07 -1.32
CA ILE A 475 -26.58 -35.41 -0.74
C ILE A 475 -27.93 -36.06 -0.42
N ALA A 476 -28.09 -37.35 -0.70
CA ALA A 476 -29.32 -38.11 -0.46
C ALA A 476 -29.11 -39.25 0.54
N PHE A 477 -29.93 -39.28 1.58
CA PHE A 477 -29.99 -40.34 2.58
C PHE A 477 -31.23 -41.21 2.34
N THR A 478 -31.04 -42.43 1.87
CA THR A 478 -32.13 -43.41 1.82
C THR A 478 -32.32 -43.99 3.21
N LEU A 479 -33.52 -43.87 3.76
CA LEU A 479 -33.85 -44.27 5.12
C LEU A 479 -34.22 -45.75 5.21
N GLN A 480 -34.07 -46.33 6.40
CA GLN A 480 -34.52 -47.70 6.67
C GLN A 480 -36.05 -47.79 6.73
N SER A 481 -36.58 -48.98 6.41
CA SER A 481 -38.00 -49.29 6.27
C SER A 481 -38.87 -49.02 7.51
N ALA A 482 -38.26 -48.95 8.70
CA ALA A 482 -38.95 -48.82 9.98
C ALA A 482 -38.21 -47.83 10.92
N PRO A 483 -38.29 -46.51 10.67
CA PRO A 483 -37.85 -45.53 11.64
C PRO A 483 -38.77 -45.62 12.86
N GLN A 484 -38.23 -46.07 14.01
CA GLN A 484 -38.99 -46.08 15.26
C GLN A 484 -39.44 -44.65 15.61
N ARG A 485 -40.66 -44.51 16.11
CA ARG A 485 -41.25 -43.21 16.45
C ARG A 485 -40.53 -42.59 17.66
N LEU A 486 -39.49 -41.80 17.41
CA LEU A 486 -38.80 -41.04 18.45
C LEU A 486 -39.59 -39.79 18.86
N PRO A 487 -39.70 -39.48 20.17
CA PRO A 487 -40.48 -38.35 20.69
C PRO A 487 -39.69 -37.03 20.63
N SER A 488 -39.49 -36.48 19.43
CA SER A 488 -38.92 -35.14 19.21
C SER A 488 -39.88 -34.23 18.43
N GLN A 489 -39.73 -32.90 18.55
CA GLN A 489 -40.56 -31.91 17.87
C GLN A 489 -39.73 -31.13 16.84
N PHE A 490 -40.16 -31.12 15.57
CA PHE A 490 -39.64 -30.23 14.53
C PHE A 490 -40.68 -29.15 14.21
N HIS A 491 -40.25 -27.89 14.19
CA HIS A 491 -40.99 -26.77 13.62
C HIS A 491 -39.97 -25.82 12.97
N GLY A 492 -40.21 -25.38 11.72
CA GLY A 492 -39.51 -24.20 11.18
C GLY A 492 -38.87 -24.27 9.77
N LEU A 493 -39.09 -25.31 8.97
CA LEU A 493 -38.54 -25.38 7.59
C LEU A 493 -39.62 -25.56 6.53
N ARG A 494 -39.83 -24.53 5.72
CA ARG A 494 -40.65 -24.63 4.50
C ARG A 494 -39.93 -25.53 3.51
N ALA A 495 -40.61 -26.53 2.97
CA ALA A 495 -40.08 -27.31 1.86
C ALA A 495 -39.93 -26.44 0.60
N ILE A 496 -39.15 -26.92 -0.36
CA ILE A 496 -39.23 -26.42 -1.73
C ILE A 496 -40.62 -26.81 -2.26
N ASP A 497 -41.39 -25.81 -2.66
CA ASP A 497 -42.67 -25.91 -3.38
C ASP A 497 -43.82 -26.69 -2.69
N SER A 498 -44.02 -26.49 -1.39
CA SER A 498 -45.28 -26.90 -0.72
C SER A 498 -45.86 -25.87 0.25
N ILE A 499 -47.19 -25.88 0.38
CA ILE A 499 -47.99 -25.02 1.28
C ILE A 499 -48.29 -25.72 2.63
N GLU A 500 -48.14 -27.04 2.68
CA GLU A 500 -48.36 -27.90 3.86
C GLU A 500 -47.41 -27.62 5.05
N PRO A 501 -47.86 -27.84 6.31
CA PRO A 501 -47.05 -27.64 7.50
C PRO A 501 -45.91 -28.66 7.65
N VAL A 502 -44.84 -28.23 8.33
CA VAL A 502 -43.54 -28.92 8.40
C VAL A 502 -43.65 -30.30 9.05
N THR A 503 -43.62 -31.36 8.25
CA THR A 503 -43.50 -32.74 8.75
C THR A 503 -42.08 -33.02 9.26
N LYS A 504 -41.98 -33.73 10.39
CA LYS A 504 -40.69 -34.16 10.96
C LYS A 504 -39.96 -35.07 9.96
N PRO A 505 -38.69 -34.83 9.59
CA PRO A 505 -37.92 -35.82 8.84
C PRO A 505 -37.79 -37.09 9.69
N PRO A 506 -38.07 -38.30 9.16
CA PRO A 506 -38.18 -39.52 9.97
C PRO A 506 -36.80 -40.17 10.20
N ILE A 507 -35.93 -39.44 10.87
CA ILE A 507 -34.56 -39.80 11.26
C ILE A 507 -34.27 -39.20 12.65
N ASP A 508 -33.33 -39.78 13.40
CA ASP A 508 -32.93 -39.21 14.70
C ASP A 508 -32.28 -37.82 14.52
N PRO A 509 -32.76 -36.77 15.21
CA PRO A 509 -32.15 -35.45 15.17
C PRO A 509 -30.65 -35.43 15.52
N GLN A 510 -30.20 -36.25 16.47
CA GLN A 510 -28.80 -36.31 16.91
C GLN A 510 -27.88 -36.74 15.76
N LEU A 511 -28.37 -37.63 14.90
CA LEU A 511 -27.63 -38.12 13.75
C LEU A 511 -27.39 -37.04 12.69
N LEU A 512 -28.30 -36.06 12.57
CA LEU A 512 -28.14 -34.91 11.66
C LEU A 512 -27.21 -33.81 12.23
N THR A 513 -26.93 -33.85 13.54
CA THR A 513 -26.03 -32.90 14.23
C THR A 513 -24.59 -33.37 14.36
N VAL A 514 -24.26 -34.60 13.94
CA VAL A 514 -22.88 -35.10 14.00
C VAL A 514 -21.97 -34.23 13.12
N GLY A 515 -20.83 -33.84 13.68
CA GLY A 515 -19.85 -32.98 13.01
C GLY A 515 -19.28 -33.63 11.74
N ILE A 516 -19.35 -32.91 10.61
CA ILE A 516 -18.77 -33.37 9.35
C ILE A 516 -17.24 -33.25 9.41
N VAL A 517 -16.54 -34.33 9.08
CA VAL A 517 -15.08 -34.44 9.13
C VAL A 517 -14.46 -34.46 7.72
N PRO A 518 -13.25 -33.91 7.53
CA PRO A 518 -12.59 -33.85 6.22
C PRO A 518 -12.07 -35.20 5.76
N ARG A 519 -12.41 -35.60 4.53
CA ARG A 519 -11.96 -36.88 3.94
C ARG A 519 -10.45 -36.98 3.76
N HIS A 520 -9.73 -35.85 3.69
CA HIS A 520 -8.27 -35.80 3.57
C HIS A 520 -7.51 -35.76 4.91
N GLY A 521 -8.17 -35.42 6.02
CA GLY A 521 -7.51 -35.21 7.32
C GLY A 521 -7.97 -36.15 8.44
N TYR A 522 -9.14 -36.76 8.31
CA TYR A 522 -9.69 -37.66 9.33
C TYR A 522 -8.94 -39.00 9.42
N GLY A 523 -8.91 -39.59 10.62
CA GLY A 523 -8.29 -40.90 10.88
C GLY A 523 -6.78 -40.86 11.16
N THR A 524 -6.18 -39.67 11.26
CA THR A 524 -4.81 -39.49 11.76
C THR A 524 -4.76 -39.65 13.29
N GLU A 525 -3.65 -40.16 13.84
CA GLU A 525 -3.48 -40.39 15.29
C GLU A 525 -3.74 -39.14 16.15
N ARG A 526 -3.53 -37.95 15.58
CA ARG A 526 -3.70 -36.66 16.25
C ARG A 526 -5.07 -36.01 16.04
N PHE A 527 -5.97 -36.59 15.24
CA PHE A 527 -7.27 -35.96 14.94
C PHE A 527 -8.12 -35.74 16.20
N GLY A 528 -8.07 -36.66 17.17
CA GLY A 528 -8.72 -36.50 18.48
C GLY A 528 -8.07 -35.46 19.41
N ILE A 529 -6.93 -34.87 19.02
CA ILE A 529 -6.18 -33.87 19.79
C ILE A 529 -6.22 -32.49 19.12
N LYS A 530 -5.85 -32.40 17.84
CA LYS A 530 -5.97 -31.18 17.01
C LYS A 530 -6.80 -31.50 15.76
N PRO A 531 -8.14 -31.60 15.89
CA PRO A 531 -9.04 -31.84 14.77
C PRO A 531 -9.04 -30.69 13.77
N ILE A 532 -9.38 -31.02 12.53
CA ILE A 532 -9.77 -30.06 11.49
C ILE A 532 -11.29 -30.09 11.39
N GLY A 533 -11.94 -28.97 11.71
CA GLY A 533 -13.39 -28.84 11.77
C GLY A 533 -13.95 -27.78 10.81
N THR A 534 -15.19 -27.38 11.07
CA THR A 534 -16.06 -26.56 10.19
C THR A 534 -16.84 -25.48 10.93
N GLY A 535 -16.66 -25.40 12.25
CA GLY A 535 -17.35 -24.46 13.13
C GLY A 535 -16.63 -23.12 13.30
N PRO A 536 -17.22 -22.19 14.08
CA PRO A 536 -16.69 -20.86 14.30
C PRO A 536 -15.31 -20.80 14.97
N PHE A 537 -14.85 -21.85 15.64
CA PHE A 537 -13.57 -21.86 16.35
C PHE A 537 -12.74 -23.09 16.00
N GLN A 538 -11.42 -22.93 15.88
CA GLN A 538 -10.46 -24.00 15.58
C GLN A 538 -9.61 -24.33 16.81
N VAL A 539 -9.14 -25.58 16.94
CA VAL A 539 -8.37 -26.02 18.11
C VAL A 539 -6.92 -25.57 18.01
N GLU A 540 -6.47 -24.72 18.93
CA GLU A 540 -5.05 -24.39 19.04
C GLU A 540 -4.30 -25.41 19.87
N THR A 541 -4.77 -25.65 21.10
CA THR A 541 -4.19 -26.62 22.03
C THR A 541 -5.28 -27.46 22.70
N PHE A 542 -4.94 -28.70 23.05
CA PHE A 542 -5.71 -29.57 23.94
C PHE A 542 -4.73 -30.47 24.70
N GLY A 543 -4.83 -30.49 26.02
CA GLY A 543 -3.93 -31.26 26.88
C GLY A 543 -4.16 -31.01 28.37
N SER A 544 -3.11 -31.15 29.17
CA SER A 544 -3.16 -31.04 30.64
C SER A 544 -3.59 -29.68 31.18
N SER A 545 -3.46 -28.60 30.40
CA SER A 545 -3.88 -27.25 30.81
C SER A 545 -5.35 -26.95 30.52
N GLY A 546 -5.96 -27.67 29.56
CA GLY A 546 -7.28 -27.37 29.03
C GLY A 546 -7.38 -27.55 27.52
N ILE A 547 -8.34 -26.85 26.92
CA ILE A 547 -8.51 -26.66 25.48
C ILE A 547 -8.49 -25.15 25.21
N GLU A 548 -7.68 -24.72 24.25
CA GLU A 548 -7.69 -23.36 23.73
C GLU A 548 -8.17 -23.38 22.27
N LEU A 549 -9.16 -22.54 21.96
CA LEU A 549 -9.66 -22.37 20.60
C LEU A 549 -9.43 -20.93 20.12
N SER A 550 -9.00 -20.76 18.87
CA SER A 550 -8.96 -19.46 18.20
C SER A 550 -10.17 -19.28 17.28
N ALA A 551 -10.57 -18.04 17.03
CA ALA A 551 -11.64 -17.72 16.08
C ALA A 551 -11.23 -18.10 14.65
N PHE A 552 -12.07 -18.83 13.93
CA PHE A 552 -11.87 -19.09 12.50
C PHE A 552 -12.41 -17.89 11.69
N PRO A 553 -11.56 -17.09 11.00
CA PRO A 553 -12.00 -15.84 10.39
C PRO A 553 -13.01 -16.03 9.26
N ASP A 554 -12.78 -17.07 8.44
CA ASP A 554 -13.57 -17.43 7.25
C ASP A 554 -14.81 -18.28 7.59
N TYR A 555 -15.28 -18.27 8.84
CA TYR A 555 -16.51 -18.97 9.21
C TYR A 555 -17.72 -18.42 8.44
N TRP A 556 -18.47 -19.32 7.80
CA TRP A 556 -19.46 -18.97 6.77
C TRP A 556 -20.69 -18.16 7.25
N GLN A 557 -20.94 -18.09 8.57
CA GLN A 557 -21.97 -17.21 9.16
C GLN A 557 -21.39 -15.85 9.61
N GLY A 558 -20.14 -15.56 9.26
CA GLY A 558 -19.37 -14.38 9.67
C GLY A 558 -18.39 -14.66 10.82
N THR A 559 -17.32 -13.88 10.88
CA THR A 559 -16.24 -14.00 11.87
C THR A 559 -16.78 -13.96 13.32
N PRO A 560 -16.29 -14.81 14.24
CA PRO A 560 -16.70 -14.81 15.64
C PRO A 560 -16.45 -13.47 16.36
N ARG A 561 -17.24 -13.18 17.40
CA ARG A 561 -17.11 -11.97 18.22
C ARG A 561 -15.99 -12.04 19.26
N PHE A 562 -15.68 -13.24 19.73
CA PHE A 562 -14.55 -13.53 20.61
C PHE A 562 -13.38 -13.99 19.75
N ASP A 563 -12.18 -13.51 20.05
CA ASP A 563 -10.95 -13.89 19.33
C ASP A 563 -10.41 -15.25 19.82
N GLN A 564 -10.73 -15.63 21.06
CA GLN A 564 -10.30 -16.87 21.71
C GLN A 564 -11.39 -17.42 22.65
N ILE A 565 -11.49 -18.75 22.75
CA ILE A 565 -12.21 -19.46 23.83
C ILE A 565 -11.19 -20.29 24.62
N VAL A 566 -11.30 -20.30 25.94
CA VAL A 566 -10.44 -21.08 26.84
C VAL A 566 -11.31 -21.96 27.74
N ILE A 567 -11.09 -23.27 27.71
CA ILE A 567 -11.76 -24.26 28.55
C ILE A 567 -10.69 -24.93 29.43
N PRO A 568 -10.45 -24.45 30.66
CA PRO A 568 -9.38 -24.97 31.51
C PRO A 568 -9.68 -26.39 32.02
N VAL A 569 -8.64 -27.15 32.37
CA VAL A 569 -8.83 -28.39 33.17
C VAL A 569 -9.30 -28.02 34.58
N ILE A 570 -10.36 -28.71 35.01
CA ILE A 570 -10.98 -28.54 36.33
C ILE A 570 -11.05 -29.93 36.98
N CYS A 571 -10.40 -30.06 38.13
CA CYS A 571 -10.22 -31.33 38.82
C CYS A 571 -11.42 -31.69 39.70
N ASP A 572 -12.11 -30.69 40.26
CA ASP A 572 -13.25 -30.90 41.15
C ASP A 572 -14.23 -29.70 41.18
N HIS A 573 -15.35 -29.89 41.89
CA HIS A 573 -16.43 -28.91 42.01
C HIS A 573 -16.08 -27.68 42.87
N ASN A 574 -15.12 -27.78 43.79
CA ASN A 574 -14.69 -26.66 44.63
C ASN A 574 -13.79 -25.72 43.82
N GLN A 575 -12.84 -26.25 43.06
CA GLN A 575 -12.04 -25.47 42.11
C GLN A 575 -12.94 -24.71 41.12
N LEU A 576 -13.97 -25.37 40.59
CA LEU A 576 -14.99 -24.76 39.73
C LEU A 576 -15.73 -23.61 40.44
N LEU A 577 -16.16 -23.83 41.68
CA LEU A 577 -16.87 -22.83 42.48
C LEU A 577 -15.98 -21.62 42.81
N ASP A 578 -14.72 -21.84 43.20
CA ASP A 578 -13.73 -20.79 43.45
C ASP A 578 -13.42 -19.97 42.19
N MET A 579 -13.46 -20.59 41.01
CA MET A 579 -13.30 -19.90 39.74
C MET A 579 -14.52 -19.05 39.38
N VAL A 580 -15.74 -19.49 39.68
CA VAL A 580 -16.98 -18.70 39.52
C VAL A 580 -17.03 -17.55 40.53
N LEU A 581 -16.90 -17.83 41.83
CA LEU A 581 -16.95 -16.83 42.90
C LEU A 581 -15.78 -15.83 42.83
N GLY A 582 -14.62 -16.28 42.34
CA GLY A 582 -13.46 -15.42 42.08
C GLY A 582 -13.49 -14.70 40.72
N HIS A 583 -14.58 -14.80 39.94
CA HIS A 583 -14.74 -14.18 38.61
C HIS A 583 -13.61 -14.51 37.61
N LYS A 584 -12.98 -15.69 37.75
CA LYS A 584 -11.90 -16.21 36.89
C LYS A 584 -12.43 -16.87 35.60
N VAL A 585 -13.74 -16.96 35.46
CA VAL A 585 -14.44 -17.55 34.31
C VAL A 585 -15.55 -16.62 33.87
N THR A 586 -15.89 -16.61 32.58
CA THR A 586 -16.96 -15.77 32.03
C THR A 586 -18.29 -16.52 31.95
N ALA A 587 -18.25 -17.84 31.79
CA ALA A 587 -19.40 -18.74 31.89
C ALA A 587 -19.01 -20.06 32.55
N ALA A 588 -19.96 -20.77 33.17
CA ALA A 588 -19.73 -22.09 33.75
C ALA A 588 -20.97 -22.98 33.78
N VAL A 589 -20.76 -24.29 33.86
CA VAL A 589 -21.79 -25.30 34.19
C VAL A 589 -21.40 -25.97 35.50
N ILE A 590 -22.19 -25.72 36.55
CA ILE A 590 -21.88 -26.07 37.94
C ILE A 590 -22.98 -26.99 38.52
N PRO A 591 -22.68 -27.79 39.56
CA PRO A 591 -23.72 -28.54 40.27
C PRO A 591 -24.82 -27.64 40.83
N TYR A 592 -26.07 -28.10 40.77
CA TYR A 592 -27.19 -27.41 41.39
C TYR A 592 -27.21 -27.63 42.91
N SER A 593 -27.28 -26.54 43.66
CA SER A 593 -27.89 -26.51 44.99
C SER A 593 -28.82 -25.31 45.09
N LYS A 594 -29.83 -25.38 45.97
CA LYS A 594 -30.80 -24.29 46.17
C LYS A 594 -30.11 -23.01 46.63
N ASP A 595 -29.17 -23.15 47.56
CA ASP A 595 -28.46 -22.03 48.19
C ASP A 595 -27.47 -21.39 47.20
N LEU A 596 -26.72 -22.18 46.44
CA LEU A 596 -25.82 -21.65 45.40
C LEU A 596 -26.59 -20.95 44.29
N ALA A 597 -27.72 -21.52 43.85
CA ALA A 597 -28.62 -20.89 42.89
C ALA A 597 -29.22 -19.58 43.41
N LYS A 598 -29.40 -19.43 44.72
CA LYS A 598 -29.85 -18.20 45.37
C LYS A 598 -28.72 -17.17 45.42
N THR A 599 -27.58 -17.51 46.02
CA THR A 599 -26.42 -16.61 46.18
C THR A 599 -25.96 -16.00 44.85
N LEU A 600 -25.85 -16.80 43.78
CA LEU A 600 -25.40 -16.29 42.49
C LEU A 600 -26.43 -15.35 41.82
N ARG A 601 -27.74 -15.54 42.07
CA ARG A 601 -28.79 -14.62 41.61
C ARG A 601 -28.83 -13.32 42.41
N GLU A 602 -28.61 -13.41 43.72
CA GLU A 602 -28.59 -12.23 44.61
C GLU A 602 -27.40 -11.30 44.32
N ASN A 603 -26.27 -11.84 43.87
CA ASN A 603 -25.10 -11.04 43.46
C ASN A 603 -25.32 -10.20 42.16
N LYS A 604 -26.34 -10.51 41.35
CA LYS A 604 -26.69 -9.84 40.07
C LYS A 604 -25.63 -9.82 38.96
N GLU A 605 -24.35 -10.08 39.25
CA GLU A 605 -23.29 -10.23 38.23
C GLU A 605 -23.39 -11.52 37.40
N TRP A 606 -24.29 -12.43 37.78
CA TRP A 606 -24.51 -13.73 37.13
C TRP A 606 -25.96 -13.90 36.67
N THR A 607 -26.14 -14.21 35.39
CA THR A 607 -27.37 -14.82 34.89
C THR A 607 -27.33 -16.32 35.20
N VAL A 608 -28.32 -16.82 35.94
CA VAL A 608 -28.33 -18.20 36.51
C VAL A 608 -29.53 -18.98 36.00
N VAL A 609 -29.30 -19.78 34.96
CA VAL A 609 -30.30 -20.63 34.30
C VAL A 609 -30.25 -22.04 34.92
N PRO A 610 -31.35 -22.58 35.46
CA PRO A 610 -31.39 -23.98 35.84
C PRO A 610 -31.45 -24.83 34.57
N LEU A 611 -30.57 -25.83 34.47
CA LEU A 611 -30.76 -26.90 33.49
C LEU A 611 -31.85 -27.84 34.06
N PRO A 612 -32.86 -28.23 33.27
CA PRO A 612 -33.84 -29.26 33.65
C PRO A 612 -33.22 -30.65 33.95
N GLN A 613 -34.05 -31.71 33.88
CA GLN A 613 -33.75 -33.01 34.50
C GLN A 613 -32.48 -33.74 34.01
N SER A 614 -31.42 -33.68 34.82
CA SER A 614 -30.47 -34.77 35.00
C SER A 614 -30.25 -35.03 36.49
N GLN A 615 -29.73 -36.21 36.85
CA GLN A 615 -29.06 -36.42 38.13
C GLN A 615 -27.54 -36.56 37.88
N PRO A 616 -26.68 -35.78 38.55
CA PRO A 616 -27.02 -34.63 39.40
C PRO A 616 -27.68 -33.50 38.58
N GLN A 617 -28.45 -32.66 39.27
CA GLN A 617 -29.02 -31.43 38.68
C GLN A 617 -27.89 -30.41 38.47
N LEU A 618 -28.01 -29.56 37.43
CA LEU A 618 -26.97 -28.61 37.03
C LEU A 618 -27.51 -27.18 36.87
N LEU A 619 -26.64 -26.20 37.05
CA LEU A 619 -26.86 -24.78 36.79
C LEU A 619 -25.92 -24.33 35.67
N GLN A 620 -26.44 -23.57 34.71
CA GLN A 620 -25.64 -22.79 33.78
C GLN A 620 -25.56 -21.35 34.30
N VAL A 621 -24.34 -20.81 34.41
CA VAL A 621 -24.10 -19.45 34.91
C VAL A 621 -23.26 -18.66 33.93
N GLN A 622 -23.64 -17.40 33.68
CA GLN A 622 -22.99 -16.52 32.71
C GLN A 622 -22.85 -15.11 33.28
N SER A 623 -21.66 -14.51 33.17
CA SER A 623 -21.43 -13.15 33.69
C SER A 623 -22.20 -12.10 32.86
N THR A 624 -22.86 -11.17 33.53
CA THR A 624 -23.58 -10.05 32.88
C THR A 624 -22.67 -9.15 32.04
N ARG A 625 -21.36 -9.13 32.33
CA ARG A 625 -20.32 -8.43 31.54
C ARG A 625 -20.21 -8.92 30.09
N ILE A 626 -20.80 -10.07 29.74
CA ILE A 626 -20.96 -10.53 28.34
C ILE A 626 -22.12 -9.78 27.65
N GLN A 627 -23.20 -9.47 28.37
CA GLN A 627 -24.42 -8.85 27.82
C GLN A 627 -24.17 -7.39 27.42
N GLU A 628 -23.29 -6.67 28.14
CA GLU A 628 -22.79 -5.35 27.75
C GLU A 628 -22.07 -5.36 26.38
N ARG A 629 -21.42 -6.48 26.03
CA ARG A 629 -20.76 -6.70 24.73
C ARG A 629 -21.73 -7.26 23.67
N MET A 630 -22.90 -7.75 24.09
CA MET A 630 -23.88 -8.45 23.26
C MET A 630 -25.32 -8.11 23.69
N PRO A 631 -25.94 -7.05 23.13
CA PRO A 631 -27.24 -6.51 23.58
C PRO A 631 -28.46 -7.40 23.32
N ASN A 632 -28.26 -8.66 22.95
CA ASN A 632 -29.25 -9.73 23.04
C ASN A 632 -28.58 -10.90 23.81
N PRO A 633 -28.99 -11.16 25.07
CA PRO A 633 -28.24 -12.01 25.99
C PRO A 633 -28.14 -13.49 25.57
N PHE A 634 -28.93 -13.92 24.59
CA PHE A 634 -28.95 -15.30 24.06
C PHE A 634 -28.24 -15.47 22.70
N ASN A 635 -27.65 -14.41 22.14
CA ASN A 635 -27.13 -14.47 20.76
C ASN A 635 -25.74 -15.13 20.64
N THR A 636 -25.01 -15.29 21.74
CA THR A 636 -23.95 -16.32 21.84
C THR A 636 -24.59 -17.66 22.13
N ASN A 637 -24.61 -18.53 21.11
CA ASN A 637 -25.22 -19.86 21.17
C ASN A 637 -24.36 -20.84 21.99
N TRP A 638 -24.21 -20.60 23.30
CA TRP A 638 -23.51 -21.49 24.23
C TRP A 638 -24.42 -22.63 24.75
N ASN A 639 -24.98 -23.37 23.80
CA ASN A 639 -25.69 -24.65 23.95
C ASN A 639 -26.97 -24.65 24.84
N ALA A 640 -28.13 -24.86 24.20
CA ALA A 640 -29.33 -25.40 24.88
C ALA A 640 -29.77 -26.75 24.27
N HIS A 641 -28.81 -27.64 24.04
CA HIS A 641 -29.01 -29.00 23.50
C HIS A 641 -29.07 -30.03 24.65
N LEU A 642 -30.19 -30.14 25.38
CA LEU A 642 -30.31 -31.16 26.45
C LEU A 642 -31.70 -31.81 26.68
N TRP A 643 -32.76 -31.51 25.90
CA TRP A 643 -34.14 -31.85 26.32
C TRP A 643 -34.98 -32.76 25.42
N TYR A 644 -34.90 -34.07 25.69
CA TYR A 644 -36.01 -35.04 25.63
C TYR A 644 -35.78 -36.06 26.77
N SER A 645 -36.73 -36.54 27.58
CA SER A 645 -38.15 -36.23 27.86
C SER A 645 -38.55 -37.05 29.14
N THR A 646 -39.72 -37.01 29.81
CA THR A 646 -41.11 -36.59 29.52
C THR A 646 -41.85 -36.15 30.81
N SER A 647 -42.74 -35.15 30.75
CA SER A 647 -44.01 -35.12 31.50
C SER A 647 -44.99 -34.08 30.90
N GLU A 648 -46.29 -34.23 31.16
CA GLU A 648 -47.38 -33.49 30.49
C GLU A 648 -48.06 -32.45 31.40
N SER A 649 -48.81 -31.54 30.75
CA SER A 649 -49.81 -30.62 31.34
C SER A 649 -49.30 -29.46 32.23
N GLY A 650 -50.15 -28.42 32.35
CA GLY A 650 -49.94 -27.26 33.24
C GLY A 650 -49.82 -25.93 32.49
N GLU A 651 -50.80 -25.05 32.67
CA GLU A 651 -50.79 -23.69 32.11
C GLU A 651 -49.81 -22.76 32.87
N VAL A 652 -49.38 -21.69 32.20
CA VAL A 652 -48.58 -20.63 32.85
C VAL A 652 -49.50 -19.74 33.70
N GLN A 653 -49.56 -20.00 35.01
CA GLN A 653 -49.95 -19.00 36.00
C GLN A 653 -48.95 -18.88 37.14
N SER A 654 -48.73 -17.64 37.59
CA SER A 654 -47.84 -17.30 38.68
C SER A 654 -48.56 -17.36 40.03
N SER A 655 -48.20 -18.32 40.88
CA SER A 655 -48.66 -18.38 42.27
C SER A 655 -47.51 -18.61 43.24
N ARG A 656 -47.56 -17.96 44.41
CA ARG A 656 -46.57 -18.12 45.50
C ARG A 656 -46.54 -19.57 46.00
N LEU A 657 -45.37 -20.01 46.44
CA LEU A 657 -45.23 -21.13 47.37
C LEU A 657 -44.46 -20.66 48.61
N GLU A 658 -45.22 -20.25 49.63
CA GLU A 658 -44.74 -20.04 50.98
C GLU A 658 -45.17 -21.22 51.86
N GLY A 659 -44.26 -21.69 52.72
CA GLY A 659 -44.60 -22.45 53.92
C GLY A 659 -44.78 -23.96 53.78
N VAL A 660 -44.51 -24.63 54.92
CA VAL A 660 -44.73 -26.06 55.23
C VAL A 660 -43.93 -27.05 54.36
N GLY A 661 -43.16 -27.99 54.91
CA GLY A 661 -42.95 -28.32 56.33
C GLY A 661 -42.89 -29.85 56.47
N SER A 662 -41.71 -30.38 56.78
CA SER A 662 -41.50 -31.82 56.92
C SER A 662 -42.30 -32.40 58.09
N ARG A 663 -43.02 -33.50 57.85
CA ARG A 663 -43.46 -34.43 58.90
C ARG A 663 -42.88 -35.80 58.63
N GLU A 664 -42.15 -36.31 59.62
CA GLU A 664 -41.66 -37.67 59.66
C GLU A 664 -42.82 -38.62 59.96
N SER A 665 -42.83 -39.80 59.33
CA SER A 665 -43.72 -40.91 59.69
C SER A 665 -42.89 -42.01 60.35
N GLY A 666 -42.67 -41.88 61.67
CA GLY A 666 -42.00 -42.90 62.47
C GLY A 666 -42.82 -44.19 62.56
N VAL A 667 -42.15 -45.34 62.57
CA VAL A 667 -42.78 -46.65 62.80
C VAL A 667 -42.56 -47.05 64.26
N GLY A 668 -43.64 -47.29 65.00
CA GLY A 668 -43.61 -47.79 66.37
C GLY A 668 -44.96 -48.39 66.75
N SER A 669 -44.97 -49.59 67.30
CA SER A 669 -46.21 -50.37 67.50
C SER A 669 -46.30 -50.98 68.90
N ARG A 670 -47.36 -50.64 69.64
CA ARG A 670 -48.27 -51.56 70.37
C ARG A 670 -49.23 -50.79 71.29
N GLU A 671 -50.40 -51.42 71.48
CA GLU A 671 -51.40 -51.24 72.56
C GLU A 671 -51.65 -49.82 73.10
#